data_AF-A0A559JBX7-F1
#
_entry.id   AF-A0A559JBX7-F1
#
_cell.length_a   1.000
_cell.length_b   1.000
_cell.length_c   1.000
_cell.angle_alpha   90.00
_cell.angle_beta   90.00
_cell.angle_gamma   90.00
#
_symmetry.space_group_name_H-M   'P 1'
#
loop_
_entity.id
_entity.type
_entity.pdbx_description
1 polymer ?
#
loop_
_entity_poly.entity_id
_entity_poly.type
_entity_poly.pdbx_seq_one_letter_code
_entity_poly.pdbx_strand_id
1 'polypeptide(L)'
;MSWRKHKKRIRLKEWIVFLILAIFSYSFVLILRITAEPILQSNPDNFGKQLAVLFFVCISIFVWILRYKQAPASGLLKPLHKIAFPAVTLGIVIDYVVNDQNKLAAGGFWSLLYDATVFLCVCLLIPPQSRRTKDSNKDTASNDHFPSEIDMFYSKPSLGIDGVDELNRNGFAAHLASILNDRMKQPSSNSLTIGLYGPWGSGKSSVFDLMESSHLDADKIIRFHPWYLGKDLNNIVPEFMKLLIQKVQGKNRDNKELLKQLSDYTKYLMPVSIRPPGLIYNFKDFMSEPEYSKDYADASKLKKRIVDLLENNPFPLIVFIDDLDRLDNKEIQMVFKLVRMIADFPNIVYVIAMDEEIVAKSLSQLYSKDFDIKTGLKYIEKFIQVPIYLPRVDPELLLGLLVSRMKSILRSNDIVVSDTYFMELMTQFNFTPRNVERLLNLLQVHLPLLKEEVYPEDLIALMAIKIDNPELFVFIYENSNLFLGMLNKKGLEDKKGFANGILERNFQAYIPWLESLFPKLGESKVDDGLMSGNKRICSPEHFQTYFMYSVPLSKISQKMLNAFYNILIEDDLELIRETYMEMTVSSNLSEVNTKLGWYSVYHKNIESNIRLLKFLFDFFDPMQGTHQSVGDLRETLMRSLIADDRRVDLVKLIGEQENHQLFYAAEAYRISDSGSKCKSELLDIVNSRFDFFILGKYGPKDASMIFNVWLNVDEHNHPGQVRKTVAEWVRKHDVWQIFDYFYSEIDFKNAESLHIFVFYSKILKFIPADAIERDVNAFGKIESKNELKKLLSSDVQAMKACLSFGHTMSYDYAAERLYDMESDSDADWNPKLISAIEWLCTYGDQTKTVELKERWSRYKESRNKELSIVNE
;
A
#
# COMPACT_ATOMS: atom_id res chain seq x y z
N MET A 1 4.39 -29.84 26.73
CA MET A 1 2.94 -29.98 26.44
C MET A 1 2.01 -30.12 27.67
N SER A 2 2.44 -30.61 28.84
CA SER A 2 1.53 -30.87 30.00
C SER A 2 1.00 -29.59 30.69
N TRP A 3 1.77 -28.49 30.69
CA TRP A 3 1.37 -27.21 31.30
C TRP A 3 0.20 -26.52 30.56
N ARG A 4 0.12 -26.64 29.22
CA ARG A 4 -1.00 -26.12 28.42
C ARG A 4 -2.30 -26.90 28.63
N LYS A 5 -2.23 -28.23 28.86
CA LYS A 5 -3.42 -29.07 29.16
C LYS A 5 -4.01 -28.77 30.54
N HIS A 6 -3.17 -28.48 31.54
CA HIS A 6 -3.64 -28.12 32.89
C HIS A 6 -4.33 -26.74 32.93
N LYS A 7 -3.79 -25.73 32.23
CA LYS A 7 -4.40 -24.39 32.12
C LYS A 7 -5.74 -24.40 31.36
N LYS A 8 -5.89 -25.29 30.35
CA LYS A 8 -7.17 -25.49 29.63
C LYS A 8 -8.25 -26.13 30.52
N ARG A 9 -7.93 -27.13 31.34
CA ARG A 9 -8.91 -27.77 32.25
C ARG A 9 -9.39 -26.82 33.36
N ILE A 10 -8.52 -25.94 33.87
CA ILE A 10 -8.89 -24.93 34.86
C ILE A 10 -9.83 -23.89 34.23
N ARG A 11 -9.51 -23.36 33.04
CA ARG A 11 -10.39 -22.42 32.31
C ARG A 11 -11.76 -23.01 31.95
N LEU A 12 -11.84 -24.30 31.63
CA LEU A 12 -13.13 -24.94 31.31
C LEU A 12 -14.07 -25.01 32.52
N LYS A 13 -13.54 -25.32 33.71
CA LYS A 13 -14.33 -25.29 34.96
C LYS A 13 -14.83 -23.89 35.30
N GLU A 14 -13.98 -22.88 35.09
CA GLU A 14 -14.34 -21.46 35.28
C GLU A 14 -15.48 -21.02 34.34
N TRP A 15 -15.45 -21.43 33.08
CA TRP A 15 -16.52 -21.16 32.09
C TRP A 15 -17.84 -21.88 32.40
N ILE A 16 -17.79 -23.11 32.94
CA ILE A 16 -19.01 -23.81 33.35
C ILE A 16 -19.66 -23.12 34.55
N VAL A 17 -18.86 -22.71 35.55
CA VAL A 17 -19.34 -21.94 36.71
C VAL A 17 -19.91 -20.59 36.26
N PHE A 18 -19.27 -19.92 35.30
CA PHE A 18 -19.79 -18.69 34.68
C PHE A 18 -21.20 -18.87 34.12
N LEU A 19 -21.40 -19.89 33.29
CA LEU A 19 -22.69 -20.18 32.65
C LEU A 19 -23.77 -20.52 33.66
N ILE A 20 -23.45 -21.33 34.67
CA ILE A 20 -24.40 -21.68 35.75
C ILE A 20 -24.84 -20.44 36.51
N LEU A 21 -23.91 -19.54 36.86
CA LEU A 21 -24.23 -18.30 37.56
C LEU A 21 -25.05 -17.33 36.70
N ALA A 22 -24.76 -17.25 35.39
CA ALA A 22 -25.53 -16.43 34.47
C ALA A 22 -26.98 -16.94 34.37
N ILE A 23 -27.17 -18.24 34.19
CA ILE A 23 -28.51 -18.86 34.12
C ILE A 23 -29.25 -18.68 35.45
N PHE A 24 -28.59 -18.92 36.59
CA PHE A 24 -29.20 -18.73 37.91
C PHE A 24 -29.64 -17.28 38.14
N SER A 25 -28.80 -16.30 37.76
CA SER A 25 -29.15 -14.89 37.88
C SER A 25 -30.32 -14.51 36.98
N TYR A 26 -30.37 -15.01 35.74
CA TYR A 26 -31.51 -14.85 34.84
C TYR A 26 -32.80 -15.46 35.44
N SER A 27 -32.75 -16.70 35.90
CA SER A 27 -33.90 -17.37 36.54
C SER A 27 -34.36 -16.65 37.81
N PHE A 28 -33.43 -16.11 38.61
CA PHE A 28 -33.77 -15.37 39.81
C PHE A 28 -34.48 -14.05 39.51
N VAL A 29 -34.00 -13.30 38.50
CA VAL A 29 -34.67 -12.07 38.02
C VAL A 29 -36.05 -12.40 37.45
N LEU A 30 -36.17 -13.48 36.69
CA LEU A 30 -37.44 -13.95 36.14
C LEU A 30 -38.46 -14.32 37.24
N ILE A 31 -38.02 -15.04 38.29
CA ILE A 31 -38.88 -15.39 39.44
C ILE A 31 -39.31 -14.14 40.21
N LEU A 32 -38.38 -13.22 40.47
CA LEU A 32 -38.70 -11.94 41.10
C LEU A 32 -39.76 -11.18 40.30
N ARG A 33 -39.65 -11.18 38.96
CA ARG A 33 -40.60 -10.51 38.07
C ARG A 33 -42.00 -11.14 38.13
N ILE A 34 -42.09 -12.47 38.09
CA ILE A 34 -43.37 -13.21 38.14
C ILE A 34 -44.01 -13.06 39.53
N THR A 35 -43.22 -13.07 40.59
CA THR A 35 -43.75 -13.00 41.97
C THR A 35 -44.07 -11.57 42.43
N ALA A 36 -43.44 -10.56 41.83
CA ALA A 36 -43.64 -9.14 42.14
C ALA A 36 -44.69 -8.45 41.25
N GLU A 37 -45.50 -9.20 40.49
CA GLU A 37 -46.43 -8.69 39.49
C GLU A 37 -47.42 -7.59 39.97
N PRO A 38 -47.78 -7.43 41.27
CA PRO A 38 -48.57 -6.27 41.69
C PRO A 38 -47.76 -4.98 41.94
N ILE A 39 -46.43 -5.02 42.00
CA ILE A 39 -45.60 -3.88 42.47
C ILE A 39 -45.41 -2.82 41.38
N LEU A 40 -45.48 -3.21 40.10
CA LEU A 40 -45.13 -2.36 38.97
C LEU A 40 -46.30 -1.58 38.36
N GLN A 41 -47.54 -1.76 38.84
CA GLN A 41 -48.71 -1.15 38.18
C GLN A 41 -49.60 -0.20 39.02
N SER A 42 -49.28 0.16 40.27
CA SER A 42 -50.06 1.24 40.93
C SER A 42 -49.33 1.99 42.06
N ASN A 43 -49.39 3.33 41.98
CA ASN A 43 -49.14 4.45 42.93
C ASN A 43 -47.98 4.43 43.97
N PRO A 44 -47.45 5.62 44.36
CA PRO A 44 -46.07 5.79 44.88
C PRO A 44 -45.81 5.48 46.37
N ASP A 45 -46.82 5.12 47.17
CA ASP A 45 -46.70 5.28 48.64
C ASP A 45 -46.26 4.06 49.45
N ASN A 46 -45.82 2.96 48.83
CA ASN A 46 -45.48 1.74 49.57
C ASN A 46 -43.98 1.60 49.86
N PHE A 47 -43.66 1.44 51.15
CA PHE A 47 -42.36 1.17 51.76
C PHE A 47 -41.56 0.06 51.03
N GLY A 48 -42.25 -0.92 50.42
CA GLY A 48 -41.65 -1.96 49.59
C GLY A 48 -40.93 -1.46 48.32
N LYS A 49 -41.39 -0.36 47.71
CA LYS A 49 -40.75 0.25 46.53
C LYS A 49 -39.45 0.96 46.90
N GLN A 50 -39.42 1.60 48.06
CA GLN A 50 -38.20 2.22 48.60
C GLN A 50 -37.18 1.15 49.00
N LEU A 51 -37.62 0.02 49.57
CA LEU A 51 -36.77 -1.13 49.87
C LEU A 51 -36.18 -1.79 48.62
N ALA A 52 -36.95 -1.94 47.54
CA ALA A 52 -36.44 -2.48 46.29
C ALA A 52 -35.38 -1.57 45.64
N VAL A 53 -35.61 -0.25 45.66
CA VAL A 53 -34.64 0.74 45.19
C VAL A 53 -33.39 0.77 46.06
N LEU A 54 -33.54 0.78 47.39
CA LEU A 54 -32.42 0.71 48.33
C LEU A 54 -31.63 -0.59 48.13
N PHE A 55 -32.30 -1.72 47.91
CA PHE A 55 -31.63 -2.99 47.64
C PHE A 55 -30.85 -2.96 46.32
N PHE A 56 -31.43 -2.40 45.26
CA PHE A 56 -30.76 -2.25 43.95
C PHE A 56 -29.58 -1.28 43.99
N VAL A 57 -29.73 -0.17 44.70
CA VAL A 57 -28.65 0.81 44.95
C VAL A 57 -27.57 0.18 45.82
N CYS A 58 -27.92 -0.58 46.84
CA CYS A 58 -26.97 -1.33 47.67
C CYS A 58 -26.20 -2.38 46.87
N ILE A 59 -26.86 -3.13 45.97
CA ILE A 59 -26.17 -4.08 45.08
C ILE A 59 -25.22 -3.34 44.13
N SER A 60 -25.67 -2.23 43.54
CA SER A 60 -24.86 -1.43 42.60
C SER A 60 -23.65 -0.79 43.29
N ILE A 61 -23.84 -0.28 44.51
CA ILE A 61 -22.76 0.27 45.35
C ILE A 61 -21.83 -0.85 45.84
N PHE A 62 -22.36 -2.01 46.24
CA PHE A 62 -21.56 -3.17 46.65
C PHE A 62 -20.68 -3.67 45.50
N VAL A 63 -21.24 -3.75 44.30
CA VAL A 63 -20.52 -4.07 43.06
C VAL A 63 -19.46 -3.03 42.74
N TRP A 64 -19.77 -1.73 42.88
CA TRP A 64 -18.82 -0.64 42.66
C TRP A 64 -17.67 -0.66 43.68
N ILE A 65 -17.97 -0.90 44.96
CA ILE A 65 -16.98 -1.03 46.04
C ILE A 65 -16.05 -2.23 45.79
N LEU A 66 -16.59 -3.37 45.35
CA LEU A 66 -15.79 -4.56 45.01
C LEU A 66 -14.86 -4.32 43.81
N ARG A 67 -15.22 -3.44 42.87
CA ARG A 67 -14.36 -3.07 41.73
C ARG A 67 -13.31 -2.02 42.11
N TYR A 68 -13.66 -1.06 42.97
CA TYR A 68 -12.81 0.09 43.28
C TYR A 68 -11.79 -0.22 44.39
N LYS A 69 -12.15 -1.04 45.39
CA LYS A 69 -11.17 -1.57 46.34
C LYS A 69 -10.42 -2.74 45.72
N GLN A 70 -9.32 -2.45 45.02
CA GLN A 70 -8.22 -3.39 44.77
C GLN A 70 -7.53 -3.78 46.11
N ALA A 71 -8.28 -4.24 47.11
CA ALA A 71 -7.73 -4.70 48.37
C ALA A 71 -7.24 -6.15 48.21
N PRO A 72 -6.08 -6.51 48.77
CA PRO A 72 -5.50 -7.84 48.61
C PRO A 72 -6.25 -8.83 49.51
N ALA A 73 -7.44 -9.25 49.13
CA ALA A 73 -8.13 -10.36 49.80
C ALA A 73 -7.34 -11.65 49.49
N SER A 74 -6.60 -12.16 50.48
CA SER A 74 -5.94 -13.46 50.44
C SER A 74 -6.96 -14.58 50.70
N GLY A 75 -7.11 -15.51 49.75
CA GLY A 75 -7.91 -16.73 49.93
C GLY A 75 -8.77 -17.14 48.73
N LEU A 76 -9.54 -18.22 48.92
CA LEU A 76 -10.42 -18.93 47.97
C LEU A 76 -11.44 -18.05 47.20
N LEU A 77 -11.60 -16.77 47.55
CA LEU A 77 -12.55 -15.82 46.95
C LEU A 77 -11.99 -15.06 45.73
N LYS A 78 -10.68 -15.10 45.47
CA LYS A 78 -10.06 -14.40 44.32
C LYS A 78 -10.48 -14.91 42.93
N PRO A 79 -10.73 -16.19 42.64
CA PRO A 79 -11.20 -16.59 41.31
C PRO A 79 -12.71 -16.31 41.10
N LEU A 80 -13.50 -16.31 42.18
CA LEU A 80 -14.95 -16.12 42.12
C LEU A 80 -15.36 -14.70 41.66
N HIS A 81 -14.66 -13.64 42.08
CA HIS A 81 -15.02 -12.27 41.67
C HIS A 81 -14.84 -12.00 40.16
N LYS A 82 -13.83 -12.60 39.51
CA LYS A 82 -13.58 -12.41 38.06
C LYS A 82 -14.64 -13.04 37.18
N ILE A 83 -15.36 -14.04 37.71
CA ILE A 83 -16.27 -14.89 36.94
C ILE A 83 -17.72 -14.56 37.31
N ALA A 84 -18.03 -14.40 38.60
CA ALA A 84 -19.39 -14.14 39.06
C ALA A 84 -19.92 -12.79 38.59
N PHE A 85 -19.07 -11.74 38.58
CA PHE A 85 -19.51 -10.41 38.17
C PHE A 85 -19.96 -10.36 36.70
N PRO A 86 -19.14 -10.77 35.71
CA PRO A 86 -19.58 -10.75 34.32
C PRO A 86 -20.72 -11.75 34.05
N ALA A 87 -20.84 -12.83 34.83
CA ALA A 87 -21.93 -13.80 34.70
C ALA A 87 -23.29 -13.18 35.10
N VAL A 88 -23.33 -12.48 36.24
CA VAL A 88 -24.55 -11.79 36.72
C VAL A 88 -24.95 -10.67 35.77
N THR A 89 -24.00 -9.87 35.29
CA THR A 89 -24.31 -8.83 34.28
C THR A 89 -24.84 -9.43 32.99
N LEU A 90 -24.29 -10.58 32.55
CA LEU A 90 -24.78 -11.27 31.35
C LEU A 90 -26.21 -11.79 31.55
N GLY A 91 -26.54 -12.36 32.71
CA GLY A 91 -27.90 -12.78 33.03
C GLY A 91 -28.92 -11.65 33.01
N ILE A 92 -28.55 -10.46 33.53
CA ILE A 92 -29.38 -9.24 33.49
C ILE A 92 -29.57 -8.75 32.05
N VAL A 93 -28.51 -8.73 31.24
CA VAL A 93 -28.61 -8.32 29.82
C VAL A 93 -29.44 -9.30 29.01
N ILE A 94 -29.30 -10.61 29.24
CA ILE A 94 -30.12 -11.62 28.57
C ILE A 94 -31.60 -11.45 28.94
N ASP A 95 -31.93 -11.20 30.21
CA ASP A 95 -33.31 -10.88 30.61
C ASP A 95 -33.85 -9.65 29.89
N TYR A 96 -33.04 -8.59 29.80
CA TYR A 96 -33.40 -7.37 29.08
C TYR A 96 -33.70 -7.61 27.60
N VAL A 97 -32.88 -8.42 26.93
CA VAL A 97 -33.01 -8.68 25.48
C VAL A 97 -34.15 -9.64 25.15
N VAL A 98 -34.37 -10.66 25.99
CA VAL A 98 -35.31 -11.75 25.69
C VAL A 98 -36.76 -11.38 26.03
N ASN A 99 -37.00 -10.55 27.04
CA ASN A 99 -38.36 -10.26 27.51
C ASN A 99 -38.90 -8.93 26.97
N ASP A 100 -39.86 -9.03 26.04
CA ASP A 100 -40.32 -7.96 25.13
C ASP A 100 -41.17 -6.82 25.76
N GLN A 101 -41.33 -6.77 27.09
CA GLN A 101 -42.25 -5.81 27.73
C GLN A 101 -41.63 -4.45 28.08
N ASN A 102 -40.34 -4.20 27.84
CA ASN A 102 -39.72 -2.88 28.01
C ASN A 102 -38.54 -2.72 27.05
N LYS A 103 -38.83 -2.53 25.76
CA LYS A 103 -37.82 -2.05 24.81
C LYS A 103 -37.66 -0.53 25.00
N LEU A 104 -36.41 -0.09 25.13
CA LEU A 104 -35.90 1.29 25.02
C LEU A 104 -36.97 2.38 24.97
N ALA A 105 -37.18 3.05 26.12
CA ALA A 105 -38.03 4.23 26.27
C ALA A 105 -39.55 4.04 26.03
N ALA A 106 -40.07 2.82 25.98
CA ALA A 106 -41.50 2.56 25.83
C ALA A 106 -42.31 2.51 27.14
N GLY A 107 -41.67 2.63 28.32
CA GLY A 107 -42.32 2.47 29.64
C GLY A 107 -42.21 3.69 30.57
N GLY A 108 -42.97 3.67 31.68
CA GLY A 108 -42.94 4.72 32.72
C GLY A 108 -41.60 4.81 33.48
N PHE A 109 -41.51 5.71 34.47
CA PHE A 109 -40.27 6.03 35.21
C PHE A 109 -39.42 4.82 35.65
N TRP A 110 -40.06 3.72 36.07
CA TRP A 110 -39.38 2.50 36.50
C TRP A 110 -38.71 1.72 35.37
N SER A 111 -39.26 1.79 34.16
CA SER A 111 -38.67 1.21 32.94
C SER A 111 -37.39 1.97 32.56
N LEU A 112 -37.44 3.30 32.62
CA LEU A 112 -36.27 4.18 32.39
C LEU A 112 -35.15 3.95 33.41
N LEU A 113 -35.48 3.67 34.67
CA LEU A 113 -34.48 3.34 35.72
C LEU A 113 -33.83 1.96 35.47
N TYR A 114 -34.59 1.00 34.93
CA TYR A 114 -34.07 -0.30 34.52
C TYR A 114 -33.17 -0.16 33.28
N ASP A 115 -33.59 0.61 32.27
CA ASP A 115 -32.79 0.95 31.09
C ASP A 115 -31.44 1.59 31.51
N ALA A 116 -31.49 2.57 32.42
CA ALA A 116 -30.30 3.26 32.92
C ALA A 116 -29.34 2.32 33.67
N THR A 117 -29.85 1.37 34.45
CA THR A 117 -29.03 0.40 35.18
C THR A 117 -28.41 -0.65 34.26
N VAL A 118 -29.12 -1.11 33.23
CA VAL A 118 -28.55 -1.97 32.18
C VAL A 118 -27.43 -1.24 31.45
N PHE A 119 -27.63 0.04 31.09
CA PHE A 119 -26.61 0.84 30.44
C PHE A 119 -25.36 1.00 31.32
N LEU A 120 -25.55 1.28 32.61
CA LEU A 120 -24.46 1.40 33.58
C LEU A 120 -23.70 0.07 33.75
N CYS A 121 -24.41 -1.07 33.77
CA CYS A 121 -23.79 -2.40 33.80
C CYS A 121 -22.97 -2.69 32.53
N VAL A 122 -23.45 -2.31 31.35
CA VAL A 122 -22.70 -2.44 30.09
C VAL A 122 -21.45 -1.56 30.11
N CYS A 123 -21.54 -0.31 30.57
CA CYS A 123 -20.38 0.56 30.75
C CYS A 123 -19.36 -0.03 31.74
N LEU A 124 -19.81 -0.77 32.76
CA LEU A 124 -18.92 -1.41 33.72
C LEU A 124 -18.19 -2.65 33.16
N LEU A 125 -18.66 -3.27 32.08
CA LEU A 125 -17.95 -4.35 31.38
C LEU A 125 -16.77 -3.84 30.54
N ILE A 126 -16.73 -2.54 30.23
CA ILE A 126 -15.62 -1.92 29.53
C ILE A 126 -14.46 -1.71 30.53
N PRO A 127 -13.25 -2.27 30.28
CA PRO A 127 -12.10 -2.02 31.14
C PRO A 127 -11.66 -0.54 31.03
N PRO A 128 -11.34 0.14 32.15
CA PRO A 128 -10.84 1.51 32.08
C PRO A 128 -9.48 1.52 31.37
N GLN A 129 -9.32 2.39 30.36
CA GLN A 129 -8.02 2.68 29.77
C GLN A 129 -7.07 3.18 30.87
N SER A 130 -5.93 2.51 31.04
CA SER A 130 -4.97 2.82 32.10
C SER A 130 -4.38 4.22 31.91
N ARG A 131 -4.67 5.14 32.84
CA ARG A 131 -3.82 6.29 33.09
C ARG A 131 -2.52 5.81 33.73
N ARG A 132 -1.41 5.86 33.00
CA ARG A 132 -0.05 5.71 33.54
C ARG A 132 0.23 6.87 34.49
N THR A 133 0.47 6.57 35.75
CA THR A 133 0.97 7.49 36.76
C THR A 133 2.46 7.78 36.50
N LYS A 134 2.80 9.07 36.45
CA LYS A 134 4.17 9.60 36.52
C LYS A 134 4.74 9.23 37.89
N ASP A 135 5.78 8.40 37.93
CA ASP A 135 6.70 8.38 39.07
C ASP A 135 7.85 9.34 38.79
N SER A 136 8.00 10.30 39.71
CA SER A 136 9.08 11.27 39.76
C SER A 136 10.30 10.64 40.43
N ASN A 137 11.39 10.45 39.69
CA ASN A 137 12.73 10.42 40.27
C ASN A 137 13.53 11.57 39.67
N LYS A 138 13.83 12.55 40.53
CA LYS A 138 15.00 13.43 40.38
C LYS A 138 16.23 12.56 40.59
N ASP A 139 17.16 12.58 39.65
CA ASP A 139 18.59 12.74 39.95
C ASP A 139 19.38 13.15 38.70
N THR A 140 20.04 14.29 38.84
CA THR A 140 21.30 14.78 38.24
C THR A 140 21.56 14.71 36.74
N ALA A 141 21.84 15.89 36.21
CA ALA A 141 22.19 16.22 34.84
C ALA A 141 23.48 15.54 34.32
N SER A 142 23.39 15.06 33.08
CA SER A 142 24.45 15.18 32.07
C SER A 142 23.81 15.13 30.67
N ASN A 143 24.21 16.08 29.83
CA ASN A 143 23.72 16.35 28.49
C ASN A 143 23.64 15.10 27.61
N ASP A 144 22.42 14.79 27.14
CA ASP A 144 22.10 14.39 25.77
C ASP A 144 20.56 14.31 25.67
N HIS A 145 19.95 15.41 25.24
CA HIS A 145 18.50 15.46 24.97
C HIS A 145 18.21 14.72 23.66
N PHE A 146 17.93 13.42 23.75
CA PHE A 146 17.07 12.74 22.79
C PHE A 146 15.67 12.64 23.41
N PRO A 147 14.67 13.42 22.95
CA PRO A 147 13.33 13.28 23.49
C PRO A 147 12.66 12.04 22.90
N SER A 148 12.18 11.17 23.79
CA SER A 148 11.25 10.08 23.55
C SER A 148 9.83 10.59 23.23
N GLU A 149 9.69 11.58 22.35
CA GLU A 149 8.42 12.24 21.94
C GLU A 149 7.90 11.79 20.57
N ILE A 150 8.50 10.75 19.98
CA ILE A 150 8.42 10.49 18.53
C ILE A 150 7.08 9.90 18.05
N ASP A 151 6.21 9.44 18.97
CA ASP A 151 4.90 8.84 18.64
C ASP A 151 3.71 9.81 18.78
N MET A 152 3.94 11.12 18.71
CA MET A 152 2.84 12.09 18.71
C MET A 152 2.54 12.56 17.29
N PHE A 153 1.35 12.20 16.81
CA PHE A 153 0.70 12.91 15.71
C PHE A 153 0.76 14.41 15.98
N TYR A 154 1.17 15.17 14.97
CA TYR A 154 1.10 16.62 14.97
C TYR A 154 -0.38 17.01 15.01
N SER A 155 -0.89 17.19 16.23
CA SER A 155 -2.19 17.78 16.54
C SER A 155 -2.08 19.23 16.99
N LYS A 156 -0.87 19.66 17.38
CA LYS A 156 -0.55 21.05 17.68
C LYS A 156 -0.32 21.84 16.39
N PRO A 157 -1.01 22.98 16.18
CA PRO A 157 -0.78 23.83 15.02
C PRO A 157 0.67 24.33 14.97
N SER A 158 1.27 24.31 13.78
CA SER A 158 2.54 25.00 13.42
C SER A 158 2.49 26.52 13.68
N LEU A 159 1.28 27.05 13.78
CA LEU A 159 0.98 28.43 14.13
C LEU A 159 0.43 28.48 15.56
N GLY A 160 1.35 28.60 16.52
CA GLY A 160 1.10 29.16 17.85
C GLY A 160 -0.13 28.69 18.61
N ILE A 161 -0.03 27.53 19.27
CA ILE A 161 -0.61 27.28 20.59
C ILE A 161 0.51 26.62 21.41
N ASP A 162 0.85 27.19 22.58
CA ASP A 162 1.97 26.81 23.47
C ASP A 162 3.39 27.36 23.15
N GLY A 163 3.50 28.47 22.41
CA GLY A 163 4.69 29.35 22.53
C GLY A 163 5.77 29.32 21.43
N VAL A 164 5.55 28.67 20.28
CA VAL A 164 6.45 28.82 19.12
C VAL A 164 5.63 29.16 17.87
N ASP A 165 5.94 30.31 17.28
CA ASP A 165 5.43 30.75 15.99
C ASP A 165 6.49 30.47 14.93
N GLU A 166 6.44 29.26 14.36
CA GLU A 166 7.46 28.77 13.43
C GLU A 166 7.35 29.42 12.04
N LEU A 167 6.25 30.12 11.76
CA LEU A 167 5.98 30.76 10.46
C LEU A 167 5.98 32.29 10.53
N ASN A 168 6.50 32.86 11.62
CA ASN A 168 6.72 34.30 11.81
C ASN A 168 5.44 35.16 11.61
N ARG A 169 4.30 34.71 12.16
CA ARG A 169 3.01 35.42 12.16
C ARG A 169 2.76 36.29 13.38
N ASN A 170 3.54 36.15 14.45
CA ASN A 170 3.40 36.88 15.71
C ASN A 170 3.49 38.38 15.49
N GLY A 171 4.47 38.87 14.72
CA GLY A 171 4.61 40.30 14.47
C GLY A 171 3.38 40.91 13.79
N PHE A 172 2.83 40.21 12.80
CA PHE A 172 1.61 40.61 12.11
C PHE A 172 0.38 40.57 13.04
N ALA A 173 0.18 39.46 13.76
CA ALA A 173 -0.92 39.29 14.70
C ALA A 173 -0.88 40.33 15.83
N ALA A 174 0.29 40.57 16.41
CA ALA A 174 0.50 41.57 17.46
C ALA A 174 0.22 42.98 16.96
N HIS A 175 0.62 43.31 15.72
CA HIS A 175 0.32 44.61 15.14
C HIS A 175 -1.19 44.82 14.94
N LEU A 176 -1.90 43.83 14.40
CA LEU A 176 -3.37 43.88 14.28
C LEU A 176 -4.05 43.98 15.65
N ALA A 177 -3.60 43.20 16.63
CA ALA A 177 -4.09 43.28 18.00
C ALA A 177 -3.91 44.68 18.61
N SER A 178 -2.76 45.33 18.37
CA SER A 178 -2.51 46.72 18.80
C SER A 178 -3.48 47.70 18.16
N ILE A 179 -3.71 47.61 16.84
CA ILE A 179 -4.65 48.48 16.12
C ILE A 179 -6.06 48.32 16.71
N LEU A 180 -6.48 47.08 16.97
CA LEU A 180 -7.78 46.80 17.59
C LEU A 180 -7.86 47.36 19.01
N ASN A 181 -6.82 47.21 19.82
CA ASN A 181 -6.75 47.79 21.17
C ASN A 181 -6.87 49.31 21.15
N ASP A 182 -6.17 50.01 20.25
CA ASP A 182 -6.26 51.46 20.13
C ASP A 182 -7.63 51.89 19.61
N ARG A 183 -8.19 51.14 18.66
CA ARG A 183 -9.57 51.34 18.18
C ARG A 183 -10.60 51.19 19.29
N MET A 184 -10.41 50.23 20.21
CA MET A 184 -11.29 50.00 21.36
C MET A 184 -11.19 51.09 22.43
N LYS A 185 -10.11 51.89 22.47
CA LYS A 185 -9.99 53.04 23.39
C LYS A 185 -10.78 54.26 22.90
N GLN A 186 -11.16 54.29 21.63
CA GLN A 186 -11.87 55.42 21.01
C GLN A 186 -13.33 55.01 20.71
N PRO A 187 -14.31 55.51 21.51
CA PRO A 187 -15.72 55.24 21.25
C PRO A 187 -16.13 55.69 19.85
N SER A 188 -17.03 54.93 19.21
CA SER A 188 -17.51 55.19 17.86
C SER A 188 -18.97 54.81 17.73
N SER A 189 -19.74 55.65 17.04
CA SER A 189 -21.15 55.43 16.72
C SER A 189 -21.39 54.27 15.74
N ASN A 190 -20.37 53.88 14.98
CA ASN A 190 -20.48 52.81 13.98
C ASN A 190 -19.63 51.59 14.35
N SER A 191 -20.08 50.40 13.93
CA SER A 191 -19.27 49.19 13.97
C SER A 191 -18.20 49.21 12.87
N LEU A 192 -17.16 48.39 13.04
CA LEU A 192 -16.12 48.16 12.04
C LEU A 192 -16.12 46.69 11.64
N THR A 193 -16.12 46.37 10.35
CA THR A 193 -15.95 44.99 9.85
C THR A 193 -14.65 44.88 9.08
N ILE A 194 -13.81 43.96 9.54
CA ILE A 194 -12.51 43.61 8.98
C ILE A 194 -12.64 42.21 8.39
N GLY A 195 -12.22 42.03 7.14
CA GLY A 195 -12.08 40.71 6.52
C GLY A 195 -10.65 40.23 6.68
N LEU A 196 -10.44 39.06 7.26
CA LEU A 196 -9.14 38.38 7.28
C LEU A 196 -9.15 37.29 6.21
N TYR A 197 -8.57 37.60 5.06
CA TYR A 197 -8.59 36.76 3.88
C TYR A 197 -7.37 35.87 3.78
N GLY A 198 -7.58 34.62 3.39
CA GLY A 198 -6.51 33.71 3.04
C GLY A 198 -7.07 32.37 2.58
N PRO A 199 -6.32 31.63 1.74
CA PRO A 199 -6.76 30.33 1.26
C PRO A 199 -6.95 29.34 2.42
N TRP A 200 -7.68 28.26 2.19
CA TRP A 200 -7.83 27.22 3.20
C TRP A 200 -6.47 26.65 3.64
N GLY A 201 -6.24 26.53 4.96
CA GLY A 201 -4.98 26.02 5.52
C GLY A 201 -3.88 27.07 5.67
N SER A 202 -4.14 28.34 5.36
CA SER A 202 -3.20 29.46 5.54
C SER A 202 -2.97 29.91 7.00
N GLY A 203 -3.78 29.41 7.94
CA GLY A 203 -3.63 29.72 9.37
C GLY A 203 -4.50 30.85 9.92
N LYS A 204 -5.62 31.20 9.26
CA LYS A 204 -6.57 32.23 9.71
C LYS A 204 -6.97 32.08 11.18
N SER A 205 -7.46 30.91 11.57
CA SER A 205 -7.86 30.60 12.96
C SER A 205 -6.70 30.77 13.94
N SER A 206 -5.50 30.30 13.57
CA SER A 206 -4.30 30.44 14.38
C SER A 206 -3.87 31.90 14.55
N VAL A 207 -4.09 32.76 13.55
CA VAL A 207 -3.85 34.21 13.71
C VAL A 207 -4.79 34.81 14.76
N PHE A 208 -6.04 34.36 14.88
CA PHE A 208 -6.89 34.78 15.99
C PHE A 208 -6.31 34.35 17.35
N ASP A 209 -5.79 33.14 17.46
CA ASP A 209 -5.12 32.65 18.69
C ASP A 209 -3.88 33.50 19.03
N LEU A 210 -3.08 33.87 18.02
CA LEU A 210 -1.93 34.75 18.17
C LEU A 210 -2.34 36.19 18.55
N MET A 211 -3.43 36.71 17.99
CA MET A 211 -3.96 38.03 18.35
C MET A 211 -4.44 38.06 19.81
N GLU A 212 -5.12 37.00 20.26
CA GLU A 212 -5.58 36.87 21.64
C GLU A 212 -4.41 36.79 22.63
N SER A 213 -3.38 36.01 22.31
CA SER A 213 -2.16 35.93 23.14
C SER A 213 -1.32 37.22 23.11
N SER A 214 -1.48 38.06 22.09
CA SER A 214 -0.80 39.35 21.93
C SER A 214 -1.48 40.52 22.68
N HIS A 215 -2.02 40.24 23.88
CA HIS A 215 -2.56 41.24 24.82
C HIS A 215 -3.88 41.90 24.39
N LEU A 216 -4.75 41.21 23.64
CA LEU A 216 -6.15 41.60 23.57
C LEU A 216 -6.84 41.29 24.91
N ASP A 217 -7.68 42.20 25.39
CA ASP A 217 -8.49 41.96 26.60
C ASP A 217 -9.49 40.84 26.32
N ALA A 218 -9.23 39.64 26.84
CA ALA A 218 -10.08 38.46 26.65
C ALA A 218 -11.53 38.70 27.08
N ASP A 219 -11.79 39.63 28.00
CA ASP A 219 -13.14 40.02 28.42
C ASP A 219 -13.90 40.83 27.37
N LYS A 220 -13.23 41.30 26.32
CA LYS A 220 -13.84 42.04 25.20
C LYS A 220 -13.99 41.18 23.95
N ILE A 221 -13.57 39.92 23.98
CA ILE A 221 -13.53 39.05 22.81
C ILE A 221 -14.70 38.07 22.83
N ILE A 222 -15.36 37.94 21.68
CA ILE A 222 -16.35 36.90 21.39
C ILE A 222 -15.81 36.07 20.22
N ARG A 223 -15.65 34.76 20.43
CA ARG A 223 -15.40 33.78 19.37
C ARG A 223 -16.73 33.23 18.89
N PHE A 224 -17.08 33.50 17.64
CA PHE A 224 -18.29 32.98 17.01
C PHE A 224 -17.92 32.04 15.87
N HIS A 225 -18.24 30.75 16.04
CA HIS A 225 -18.03 29.70 15.05
C HIS A 225 -19.38 29.26 14.48
N PRO A 226 -19.93 29.98 13.48
CA PRO A 226 -21.25 29.68 12.93
C PRO A 226 -21.36 28.25 12.40
N TRP A 227 -20.26 27.66 11.92
CA TRP A 227 -20.19 26.28 11.45
C TRP A 227 -20.62 25.23 12.49
N TYR A 228 -20.50 25.52 13.80
CA TYR A 228 -20.88 24.55 14.85
C TYR A 228 -22.40 24.39 15.01
N LEU A 229 -23.20 25.25 14.37
CA LEU A 229 -24.66 25.26 14.51
C LEU A 229 -25.37 24.29 13.57
N GLY A 230 -24.63 23.63 12.67
CA GLY A 230 -25.20 22.75 11.64
C GLY A 230 -26.11 23.51 10.67
N LYS A 231 -26.91 22.78 9.88
CA LYS A 231 -27.77 23.33 8.80
C LYS A 231 -28.94 24.20 9.27
N ASP A 232 -29.01 24.55 10.55
CA ASP A 232 -30.12 25.31 11.11
C ASP A 232 -29.82 26.81 11.08
N LEU A 233 -30.09 27.41 9.91
CA LEU A 233 -30.03 28.85 9.66
C LEU A 233 -30.68 29.69 10.76
N ASN A 234 -31.69 29.13 11.41
CA ASN A 234 -32.49 29.78 12.43
C ASN A 234 -31.72 30.01 13.74
N ASN A 235 -30.62 29.29 13.96
CA ASN A 235 -29.83 29.36 15.20
C ASN A 235 -28.59 30.25 15.10
N ILE A 236 -28.17 30.69 13.90
CA ILE A 236 -27.01 31.58 13.70
C ILE A 236 -27.17 32.88 14.48
N VAL A 237 -28.31 33.57 14.27
CA VAL A 237 -28.58 34.86 14.92
C VAL A 237 -28.80 34.70 16.43
N PRO A 238 -29.64 33.77 16.91
CA PRO A 238 -29.89 33.60 18.34
C PRO A 238 -28.64 33.20 19.14
N GLU A 239 -27.80 32.31 18.61
CA GLU A 239 -26.57 31.92 19.32
C GLU A 239 -25.57 33.07 19.38
N PHE A 240 -25.42 33.84 18.30
CA PHE A 240 -24.60 35.05 18.35
C PHE A 240 -25.12 36.04 19.40
N MET A 241 -26.43 36.32 19.41
CA MET A 241 -27.03 37.25 20.38
C MET A 241 -26.86 36.76 21.81
N LYS A 242 -26.95 35.44 22.05
CA LYS A 242 -26.67 34.84 23.36
C LYS A 242 -25.22 35.04 23.79
N LEU A 243 -24.24 34.83 22.90
CA LEU A 243 -22.82 35.10 23.19
C LEU A 243 -22.59 36.58 23.51
N LEU A 244 -23.20 37.48 22.73
CA LEU A 244 -23.16 38.91 22.96
C LEU A 244 -23.74 39.29 24.33
N ILE A 245 -24.94 38.80 24.66
CA ILE A 245 -25.60 39.04 25.95
C ILE A 245 -24.74 38.51 27.10
N GLN A 246 -24.20 37.29 27.01
CA GLN A 246 -23.33 36.72 28.05
C GLN A 246 -22.10 37.60 28.28
N LYS A 247 -21.49 38.12 27.21
CA LYS A 247 -20.31 39.00 27.32
C LYS A 247 -20.65 40.33 27.98
N VAL A 248 -21.78 40.94 27.62
CA VAL A 248 -22.26 42.19 28.25
C VAL A 248 -22.62 41.96 29.72
N GLN A 249 -23.22 40.82 30.08
CA GLN A 249 -23.59 40.46 31.45
C GLN A 249 -22.39 40.33 32.39
N GLY A 250 -21.27 39.79 31.91
CA GLY A 250 -20.09 39.50 32.73
C GLY A 250 -19.45 40.76 33.35
N LYS A 251 -19.36 41.86 32.59
CA LYS A 251 -18.70 43.11 33.00
C LYS A 251 -19.65 44.22 33.42
N ASN A 252 -20.86 44.28 32.86
CA ASN A 252 -21.79 45.38 33.04
C ASN A 252 -23.06 44.95 33.81
N ARG A 253 -22.86 44.31 34.97
CA ARG A 253 -23.95 43.75 35.81
C ARG A 253 -25.01 44.79 36.21
N ASP A 254 -24.64 46.07 36.17
CA ASP A 254 -25.51 47.18 36.58
C ASP A 254 -26.39 47.72 35.45
N ASN A 255 -26.10 47.45 34.18
CA ASN A 255 -26.92 47.94 33.05
C ASN A 255 -28.02 46.95 32.67
N LYS A 256 -28.94 46.70 33.63
CA LYS A 256 -30.09 45.79 33.47
C LYS A 256 -30.97 46.16 32.27
N GLU A 257 -31.05 47.45 31.92
CA GLU A 257 -31.85 47.92 30.80
C GLU A 257 -31.25 47.48 29.45
N LEU A 258 -29.95 47.65 29.22
CA LEU A 258 -29.29 47.16 28.00
C LEU A 258 -29.47 45.65 27.81
N LEU A 259 -29.30 44.88 28.89
CA LEU A 259 -29.48 43.42 28.87
C LEU A 259 -30.90 43.01 28.52
N LYS A 260 -31.89 43.72 29.08
CA LYS A 260 -33.31 43.52 28.77
C LYS A 260 -33.60 43.85 27.31
N GLN A 261 -33.13 45.01 26.82
CA GLN A 261 -33.33 45.43 25.44
C GLN A 261 -32.70 44.45 24.44
N LEU A 262 -31.46 43.97 24.69
CA LEU A 262 -30.81 42.94 23.87
C LEU A 262 -31.58 41.62 23.88
N SER A 263 -32.06 41.18 25.05
CA SER A 263 -32.87 39.95 25.17
C SER A 263 -34.21 40.07 24.46
N ASP A 264 -34.89 41.22 24.59
CA ASP A 264 -36.16 41.48 23.90
C ASP A 264 -35.95 41.57 22.39
N TYR A 265 -34.88 42.24 21.94
CA TYR A 265 -34.52 42.30 20.53
C TYR A 265 -34.25 40.92 19.93
N THR A 266 -33.56 40.03 20.67
CA THR A 266 -33.31 38.64 20.24
C THR A 266 -34.60 37.89 19.90
N LYS A 267 -35.71 38.14 20.62
CA LYS A 267 -37.01 37.50 20.36
C LYS A 267 -37.58 37.86 18.98
N TYR A 268 -37.31 39.07 18.49
CA TYR A 268 -37.71 39.50 17.14
C TYR A 268 -36.80 38.95 16.04
N LEU A 269 -35.59 38.53 16.39
CA LEU A 269 -34.61 37.99 15.46
C LEU A 269 -34.68 36.47 15.33
N MET A 270 -35.24 35.79 16.34
CA MET A 270 -35.53 34.37 16.31
C MET A 270 -36.69 34.08 15.36
N PRO A 271 -36.57 33.09 14.47
CA PRO A 271 -37.70 32.59 13.70
C PRO A 271 -38.55 31.66 14.59
N VAL A 272 -39.24 32.21 15.59
CA VAL A 272 -40.30 31.50 16.32
C VAL A 272 -41.37 32.49 16.77
N SER A 273 -42.54 32.43 16.14
CA SER A 273 -43.78 32.83 16.79
C SER A 273 -44.74 31.64 16.82
N ILE A 274 -44.53 30.70 17.75
CA ILE A 274 -45.66 29.86 18.19
C ILE A 274 -46.58 30.78 19.00
N ARG A 275 -47.45 31.50 18.31
CA ARG A 275 -48.75 31.86 18.87
C ARG A 275 -49.74 30.79 18.41
N PRO A 276 -50.56 30.23 19.31
CA PRO A 276 -51.70 29.45 18.88
C PRO A 276 -52.52 30.26 17.86
N PRO A 277 -52.77 29.76 16.63
CA PRO A 277 -52.37 28.47 16.07
C PRO A 277 -51.32 28.56 14.92
N GLY A 278 -50.10 28.06 15.16
CA GLY A 278 -49.40 27.19 14.21
C GLY A 278 -48.65 27.77 13.00
N LEU A 279 -48.20 29.04 13.01
CA LEU A 279 -47.42 29.60 11.90
C LEU A 279 -45.94 29.84 12.28
N ILE A 280 -45.01 29.43 11.40
CA ILE A 280 -43.55 29.66 11.54
C ILE A 280 -43.14 30.69 10.47
N TYR A 281 -42.59 31.83 10.90
CA TYR A 281 -42.13 32.91 10.02
C TYR A 281 -40.66 33.25 10.26
N ASN A 282 -39.92 33.57 9.20
CA ASN A 282 -38.51 33.95 9.27
C ASN A 282 -38.35 35.48 9.36
N PHE A 283 -37.25 35.96 9.95
CA PHE A 283 -36.91 37.40 9.98
C PHE A 283 -36.92 38.07 8.58
N LYS A 284 -36.65 37.29 7.53
CA LYS A 284 -36.74 37.75 6.14
C LYS A 284 -38.16 38.20 5.77
N ASP A 285 -39.18 37.49 6.24
CA ASP A 285 -40.58 37.71 5.90
C ASP A 285 -41.10 39.00 6.54
N PHE A 286 -40.59 39.37 7.74
CA PHE A 286 -40.85 40.64 8.41
C PHE A 286 -40.40 41.88 7.61
N MET A 287 -39.34 41.77 6.80
CA MET A 287 -38.83 42.90 6.02
C MET A 287 -39.56 43.10 4.69
N SER A 288 -40.19 42.06 4.15
CA SER A 288 -40.79 42.08 2.81
C SER A 288 -42.31 42.10 2.80
N GLU A 289 -42.99 41.78 3.92
CA GLU A 289 -44.45 41.71 3.96
C GLU A 289 -45.10 42.88 4.72
N PRO A 290 -46.12 43.56 4.13
CA PRO A 290 -46.79 44.72 4.74
C PRO A 290 -47.46 44.44 6.09
N GLU A 291 -47.95 43.20 6.28
CA GLU A 291 -48.70 42.76 7.46
C GLU A 291 -47.86 42.79 8.75
N TYR A 292 -46.53 42.64 8.62
CA TYR A 292 -45.58 42.57 9.73
C TYR A 292 -44.75 43.84 9.91
N SER A 293 -45.10 44.90 9.17
CA SER A 293 -44.46 46.22 9.25
C SER A 293 -44.41 46.80 10.67
N LYS A 294 -45.39 46.48 11.52
CA LYS A 294 -45.45 46.90 12.92
C LYS A 294 -44.38 46.22 13.78
N ASP A 295 -44.22 44.90 13.65
CA ASP A 295 -43.21 44.14 14.39
C ASP A 295 -41.78 44.51 13.94
N TYR A 296 -41.59 44.77 12.64
CA TYR A 296 -40.34 45.32 12.12
C TYR A 296 -40.06 46.73 12.69
N ALA A 297 -41.07 47.61 12.72
CA ALA A 297 -40.91 48.95 13.31
C ALA A 297 -40.57 48.88 14.81
N ASP A 298 -41.16 47.94 15.55
CA ASP A 298 -40.86 47.75 16.97
C ASP A 298 -39.46 47.15 17.19
N ALA A 299 -39.04 46.17 16.39
CA ALA A 299 -37.66 45.67 16.40
C ALA A 299 -36.64 46.76 16.05
N SER A 300 -36.95 47.63 15.09
CA SER A 300 -36.12 48.79 14.73
C SER A 300 -36.02 49.81 15.86
N LYS A 301 -37.13 50.09 16.58
CA LYS A 301 -37.12 50.93 17.79
C LYS A 301 -36.25 50.32 18.89
N LEU A 302 -36.33 49.00 19.12
CA LEU A 302 -35.49 48.31 20.10
C LEU A 302 -34.02 48.40 19.71
N LYS A 303 -33.69 48.13 18.44
CA LYS A 303 -32.33 48.30 17.91
C LYS A 303 -31.81 49.72 18.16
N LYS A 304 -32.62 50.75 17.86
CA LYS A 304 -32.26 52.16 18.11
C LYS A 304 -31.99 52.42 19.59
N ARG A 305 -32.84 51.93 20.50
CA ARG A 305 -32.59 52.05 21.95
C ARG A 305 -31.30 51.37 22.38
N ILE A 306 -31.00 50.18 21.84
CA ILE A 306 -29.74 49.48 22.12
C ILE A 306 -28.55 50.32 21.66
N VAL A 307 -28.62 50.89 20.45
CA VAL A 307 -27.60 51.80 19.92
C VAL A 307 -27.43 53.00 20.85
N ASP A 308 -28.51 53.71 21.20
CA ASP A 308 -28.47 54.87 22.09
C ASP A 308 -27.84 54.51 23.47
N LEU A 309 -28.17 53.34 24.02
CA LEU A 309 -27.59 52.87 25.29
C LEU A 309 -26.09 52.56 25.19
N LEU A 310 -25.65 51.97 24.08
CA LEU A 310 -24.25 51.63 23.82
C LEU A 310 -23.40 52.85 23.40
N GLU A 311 -24.01 53.90 22.85
CA GLU A 311 -23.33 55.18 22.62
C GLU A 311 -23.09 55.93 23.94
N ASN A 312 -24.08 55.93 24.83
CA ASN A 312 -23.98 56.59 26.14
C ASN A 312 -23.09 55.84 27.14
N ASN A 313 -23.00 54.51 27.02
CA ASN A 313 -22.12 53.66 27.81
C ASN A 313 -21.30 52.75 26.89
N PRO A 314 -20.19 53.26 26.33
CA PRO A 314 -19.36 52.51 25.39
C PRO A 314 -18.89 51.18 25.96
N PHE A 315 -19.29 50.08 25.31
CA PHE A 315 -18.85 48.73 25.65
C PHE A 315 -18.11 48.13 24.45
N PRO A 316 -16.79 48.37 24.32
CA PRO A 316 -16.04 47.93 23.16
C PRO A 316 -15.91 46.41 23.14
N LEU A 317 -16.28 45.81 22.01
CA LEU A 317 -16.23 44.36 21.78
C LEU A 317 -15.53 44.03 20.47
N ILE A 318 -14.78 42.93 20.46
CA ILE A 318 -14.23 42.31 19.27
C ILE A 318 -14.93 40.97 19.06
N VAL A 319 -15.49 40.77 17.87
CA VAL A 319 -16.11 39.52 17.47
C VAL A 319 -15.24 38.88 16.40
N PHE A 320 -14.60 37.76 16.75
CA PHE A 320 -13.95 36.89 15.78
C PHE A 320 -14.98 35.93 15.20
N ILE A 321 -15.19 36.00 13.88
CA ILE A 321 -16.03 35.06 13.13
C ILE A 321 -15.12 34.21 12.27
N ASP A 322 -15.15 32.90 12.45
CA ASP A 322 -14.25 31.96 11.77
C ASP A 322 -15.01 30.83 11.06
N ASP A 323 -14.33 30.10 10.18
CA ASP A 323 -14.87 29.00 9.37
C ASP A 323 -16.09 29.39 8.51
N LEU A 324 -16.16 30.66 8.06
CA LEU A 324 -17.25 31.13 7.20
C LEU A 324 -17.31 30.37 5.87
N ASP A 325 -16.16 30.02 5.32
CA ASP A 325 -15.96 29.26 4.08
C ASP A 325 -16.45 27.79 4.16
N ARG A 326 -16.84 27.31 5.35
CA ARG A 326 -17.46 25.98 5.52
C ARG A 326 -18.98 25.99 5.49
N LEU A 327 -19.59 27.15 5.66
CA LEU A 327 -21.04 27.31 5.69
C LEU A 327 -21.66 27.13 4.30
N ASP A 328 -22.94 26.75 4.27
CA ASP A 328 -23.72 26.74 3.03
C ASP A 328 -24.02 28.17 2.54
N ASN A 329 -24.51 28.28 1.29
CA ASN A 329 -24.75 29.58 0.68
C ASN A 329 -25.70 30.49 1.50
N LYS A 330 -26.77 29.91 2.05
CA LYS A 330 -27.76 30.67 2.81
C LYS A 330 -27.22 31.08 4.17
N GLU A 331 -26.39 30.24 4.77
CA GLU A 331 -25.74 30.48 6.07
C GLU A 331 -24.72 31.61 5.96
N ILE A 332 -23.89 31.59 4.91
CA ILE A 332 -22.97 32.69 4.58
C ILE A 332 -23.74 34.01 4.48
N GLN A 333 -24.85 34.03 3.71
CA GLN A 333 -25.70 35.21 3.60
C GLN A 333 -26.26 35.65 4.96
N MET A 334 -26.68 34.70 5.81
CA MET A 334 -27.20 34.99 7.15
C MET A 334 -26.14 35.63 8.04
N VAL A 335 -24.89 35.15 8.00
CA VAL A 335 -23.78 35.75 8.77
C VAL A 335 -23.50 37.19 8.32
N PHE A 336 -23.47 37.46 7.01
CA PHE A 336 -23.31 38.85 6.53
C PHE A 336 -24.47 39.77 6.94
N LYS A 337 -25.72 39.26 6.89
CA LYS A 337 -26.90 39.99 7.39
C LYS A 337 -26.82 40.22 8.89
N LEU A 338 -26.35 39.23 9.65
CA LEU A 338 -26.17 39.32 11.08
C LEU A 338 -25.24 40.49 11.42
N VAL A 339 -24.04 40.51 10.84
CA VAL A 339 -23.01 41.51 11.15
C VAL A 339 -23.46 42.93 10.82
N ARG A 340 -24.23 43.12 9.74
CA ARG A 340 -24.48 44.45 9.17
C ARG A 340 -25.89 44.98 9.32
N MET A 341 -26.88 44.11 9.41
CA MET A 341 -28.28 44.53 9.53
C MET A 341 -28.83 44.29 10.94
N ILE A 342 -28.40 43.21 11.58
CA ILE A 342 -28.99 42.75 12.84
C ILE A 342 -28.18 43.26 14.04
N ALA A 343 -26.88 43.00 14.08
CA ALA A 343 -25.99 43.29 15.20
C ALA A 343 -24.98 44.42 14.93
N ASP A 344 -25.28 45.32 14.00
CA ASP A 344 -24.47 46.51 13.71
C ASP A 344 -24.60 47.55 14.83
N PHE A 345 -23.99 47.27 15.98
CA PHE A 345 -24.02 48.10 17.17
C PHE A 345 -22.74 48.95 17.29
N PRO A 346 -22.81 50.15 17.90
CA PRO A 346 -21.65 50.99 18.14
C PRO A 346 -20.63 50.27 19.03
N ASN A 347 -19.36 50.63 18.86
CA ASN A 347 -18.22 50.06 19.62
C ASN A 347 -17.97 48.56 19.40
N ILE A 348 -18.60 47.89 18.43
CA ILE A 348 -18.28 46.50 18.07
C ILE A 348 -17.38 46.47 16.84
N VAL A 349 -16.30 45.68 16.91
CA VAL A 349 -15.43 45.35 15.77
C VAL A 349 -15.62 43.89 15.41
N TYR A 350 -16.00 43.61 14.17
CA TYR A 350 -16.11 42.29 13.61
C TYR A 350 -14.86 41.97 12.80
N VAL A 351 -14.23 40.84 13.06
CA VAL A 351 -13.10 40.33 12.27
C VAL A 351 -13.52 38.97 11.73
N ILE A 352 -13.70 38.89 10.42
CA ILE A 352 -14.29 37.73 9.74
C ILE A 352 -13.19 37.03 8.94
N ALA A 353 -12.79 35.85 9.38
CA ALA A 353 -11.88 34.98 8.65
C ALA A 353 -12.61 34.21 7.56
N MET A 354 -12.13 34.32 6.32
CA MET A 354 -12.72 33.60 5.18
C MET A 354 -11.72 33.35 4.05
N ASP A 355 -12.00 32.34 3.24
CA ASP A 355 -11.48 32.25 1.87
C ASP A 355 -12.37 33.10 0.95
N GLU A 356 -11.82 34.20 0.44
CA GLU A 356 -12.58 35.19 -0.34
C GLU A 356 -13.18 34.58 -1.61
N GLU A 357 -12.45 33.72 -2.31
CA GLU A 357 -12.92 33.12 -3.55
C GLU A 357 -14.06 32.12 -3.30
N ILE A 358 -13.93 31.27 -2.27
CA ILE A 358 -14.97 30.30 -1.90
C ILE A 358 -16.26 31.03 -1.50
N VAL A 359 -16.14 32.04 -0.63
CA VAL A 359 -17.29 32.82 -0.16
C VAL A 359 -17.91 33.64 -1.30
N ALA A 360 -17.10 34.24 -2.18
CA ALA A 360 -17.60 34.97 -3.35
C ALA A 360 -18.35 34.04 -4.32
N LYS A 361 -17.84 32.84 -4.57
CA LYS A 361 -18.51 31.84 -5.41
C LYS A 361 -19.82 31.36 -4.81
N SER A 362 -19.88 31.20 -3.49
CA SER A 362 -21.10 30.86 -2.78
C SER A 362 -22.15 31.98 -2.89
N LEU A 363 -21.73 33.24 -2.70
CA LEU A 363 -22.61 34.40 -2.83
C LEU A 363 -23.06 34.64 -4.28
N SER A 364 -22.21 34.38 -5.28
CA SER A 364 -22.59 34.52 -6.69
C SER A 364 -23.73 33.58 -7.06
N GLN A 365 -23.80 32.39 -6.46
CA GLN A 365 -24.91 31.45 -6.65
C GLN A 365 -26.25 31.94 -6.11
N LEU A 366 -26.26 32.88 -5.17
CA LEU A 366 -27.50 33.45 -4.65
C LEU A 366 -27.95 34.71 -5.39
N TYR A 367 -27.01 35.45 -5.98
CA TYR A 367 -27.25 36.82 -6.44
C TYR A 367 -27.00 37.04 -7.94
N SER A 368 -26.35 36.10 -8.63
CA SER A 368 -26.11 36.16 -10.07
C SER A 368 -26.80 34.98 -10.77
N LYS A 369 -27.58 35.26 -11.82
CA LYS A 369 -28.17 34.22 -12.66
C LYS A 369 -27.12 33.43 -13.45
N ASP A 370 -25.99 34.09 -13.74
CA ASP A 370 -24.88 33.54 -14.52
C ASP A 370 -23.73 33.03 -13.63
N PHE A 371 -23.93 32.97 -12.30
CA PHE A 371 -22.95 32.51 -11.32
C PHE A 371 -21.62 33.30 -11.31
N ASP A 372 -21.60 34.49 -11.89
CA ASP A 372 -20.40 35.34 -11.99
C ASP A 372 -19.82 35.71 -10.62
N ILE A 373 -18.60 35.22 -10.36
CA ILE A 373 -17.86 35.44 -9.10
C ILE A 373 -17.64 36.93 -8.80
N LYS A 374 -17.55 37.79 -9.82
CA LYS A 374 -17.39 39.24 -9.63
C LYS A 374 -18.58 39.85 -8.90
N THR A 375 -19.78 39.29 -9.06
CA THR A 375 -20.97 39.72 -8.33
C THR A 375 -20.86 39.36 -6.84
N GLY A 376 -20.31 38.18 -6.54
CA GLY A 376 -20.00 37.77 -5.17
C GLY A 376 -18.94 38.64 -4.51
N LEU A 377 -17.85 38.95 -5.20
CA LEU A 377 -16.81 39.86 -4.70
C LEU A 377 -17.37 41.26 -4.38
N LYS A 378 -18.17 41.82 -5.30
CA LYS A 378 -18.89 43.10 -5.05
C LYS A 378 -19.86 43.02 -3.87
N TYR A 379 -20.40 41.85 -3.57
CA TYR A 379 -21.22 41.67 -2.38
C TYR A 379 -20.36 41.76 -1.12
N ILE A 380 -19.23 41.03 -1.06
CA ILE A 380 -18.28 41.08 0.07
C ILE A 380 -17.79 42.51 0.32
N GLU A 381 -17.41 43.25 -0.74
CA GLU A 381 -16.96 44.65 -0.69
C GLU A 381 -17.95 45.58 0.03
N LYS A 382 -19.27 45.33 -0.09
CA LYS A 382 -20.29 46.13 0.61
C LYS A 382 -20.29 45.92 2.12
N PHE A 383 -19.87 44.75 2.60
CA PHE A 383 -19.94 44.37 4.01
C PHE A 383 -18.60 44.40 4.73
N ILE A 384 -17.47 44.33 4.02
CA ILE A 384 -16.13 44.42 4.60
C ILE A 384 -15.55 45.81 4.37
N GLN A 385 -15.34 46.59 5.43
CA GLN A 385 -14.71 47.92 5.31
C GLN A 385 -13.19 47.83 5.16
N VAL A 386 -12.55 46.89 5.86
CA VAL A 386 -11.10 46.74 5.87
C VAL A 386 -10.74 45.34 5.40
N PRO A 387 -10.32 45.16 4.13
CA PRO A 387 -9.83 43.88 3.64
C PRO A 387 -8.36 43.69 4.05
N ILE A 388 -8.08 42.65 4.84
CA ILE A 388 -6.73 42.29 5.27
C ILE A 388 -6.41 40.91 4.71
N TYR A 389 -5.42 40.84 3.83
CA TYR A 389 -4.93 39.59 3.28
C TYR A 389 -3.81 39.05 4.16
N LEU A 390 -3.92 37.80 4.59
CA LEU A 390 -2.81 37.13 5.24
C LEU A 390 -1.63 37.08 4.28
N PRO A 391 -0.42 37.51 4.69
CA PRO A 391 0.76 37.39 3.84
C PRO A 391 0.99 35.92 3.50
N ARG A 392 1.67 35.62 2.39
CA ARG A 392 2.11 34.26 2.11
C ARG A 392 3.14 33.83 3.15
N VAL A 393 3.19 32.53 3.46
CA VAL A 393 4.25 31.99 4.33
C VAL A 393 5.56 32.08 3.57
N ASP A 394 6.63 32.44 4.26
CA ASP A 394 7.98 32.39 3.70
C ASP A 394 8.31 30.93 3.30
N PRO A 395 8.61 30.65 2.01
CA PRO A 395 8.96 29.31 1.57
C PRO A 395 10.14 28.70 2.34
N GLU A 396 11.11 29.52 2.76
CA GLU A 396 12.29 29.06 3.50
C GLU A 396 11.92 28.60 4.91
N LEU A 397 11.06 29.34 5.61
CA LEU A 397 10.55 28.94 6.93
C LEU A 397 9.71 27.67 6.84
N LEU A 398 8.87 27.55 5.81
CA LEU A 398 8.02 26.37 5.61
C LEU A 398 8.87 25.12 5.28
N LEU A 399 9.90 25.28 4.45
CA LEU A 399 10.88 24.23 4.16
C LEU A 399 11.63 23.84 5.45
N GLY A 400 12.10 24.80 6.22
CA GLY A 400 12.79 24.54 7.49
C GLY A 400 11.91 23.74 8.48
N LEU A 401 10.62 24.07 8.55
CA LEU A 401 9.64 23.33 9.34
C LEU A 401 9.45 21.90 8.83
N LEU A 402 9.26 21.72 7.52
CA LEU A 402 9.12 20.39 6.91
C LEU A 402 10.38 19.54 7.17
N VAL A 403 11.57 20.08 6.87
CA VAL A 403 12.84 19.36 6.98
C VAL A 403 13.12 18.98 8.43
N SER A 404 12.99 19.90 9.38
CA SER A 404 13.27 19.64 10.79
C SER A 404 12.39 18.53 11.35
N ARG A 405 11.08 18.58 11.07
CA ARG A 405 10.10 17.58 11.54
C ARG A 405 10.24 16.25 10.80
N MET A 406 10.41 16.28 9.48
CA MET A 406 10.56 15.07 8.67
C MET A 406 11.86 14.32 9.01
N LYS A 407 12.99 15.02 9.20
CA LYS A 407 14.25 14.39 9.64
C LYS A 407 14.09 13.62 10.96
N SER A 408 13.25 14.10 11.88
CA SER A 408 12.94 13.37 13.12
C SER A 408 12.24 12.02 12.84
N ILE A 409 11.22 12.03 11.98
CA ILE A 409 10.48 10.82 11.56
C ILE A 409 11.39 9.85 10.80
N LEU A 410 12.25 10.36 9.92
CA LEU A 410 13.15 9.52 9.13
C LEU A 410 14.21 8.85 10.02
N ARG A 411 14.80 9.60 10.96
CA ARG A 411 15.76 9.06 11.92
C ARG A 411 15.18 7.96 12.80
N SER A 412 13.94 8.11 13.25
CA SER A 412 13.28 7.08 14.07
C SER A 412 12.93 5.80 13.31
N ASN A 413 12.96 5.87 11.98
CA ASN A 413 12.72 4.74 11.09
C ASN A 413 13.99 4.21 10.43
N ASP A 414 15.18 4.73 10.79
CA ASP A 414 16.47 4.37 10.19
C ASP A 414 16.55 4.67 8.68
N ILE A 415 15.88 5.74 8.24
CA ILE A 415 15.83 6.17 6.84
C ILE A 415 16.73 7.39 6.64
N VAL A 416 17.56 7.36 5.60
CA VAL A 416 18.44 8.48 5.22
C VAL A 416 18.00 9.02 3.87
N VAL A 417 17.77 10.33 3.79
CA VAL A 417 17.37 11.04 2.58
C VAL A 417 18.25 12.28 2.41
N SER A 418 18.59 12.64 1.18
CA SER A 418 19.43 13.81 0.88
C SER A 418 18.70 15.13 1.14
N ASP A 419 19.45 16.18 1.46
CA ASP A 419 18.87 17.52 1.62
C ASP A 419 18.31 18.07 0.29
N THR A 420 18.87 17.64 -0.85
CA THR A 420 18.38 18.01 -2.18
C THR A 420 16.96 17.50 -2.43
N TYR A 421 16.62 16.31 -1.93
CA TYR A 421 15.28 15.75 -2.08
C TYR A 421 14.22 16.62 -1.38
N PHE A 422 14.51 17.17 -0.20
CA PHE A 422 13.57 18.07 0.47
C PHE A 422 13.34 19.38 -0.29
N MET A 423 14.41 19.92 -0.89
CA MET A 423 14.31 21.11 -1.75
C MET A 423 13.41 20.83 -2.95
N GLU A 424 13.64 19.71 -3.65
CA GLU A 424 12.84 19.30 -4.80
C GLU A 424 11.36 19.15 -4.42
N LEU A 425 11.07 18.50 -3.29
CA LEU A 425 9.71 18.32 -2.77
C LEU A 425 9.02 19.68 -2.49
N MET A 426 9.72 20.67 -1.94
CA MET A 426 9.13 22.00 -1.73
C MET A 426 8.97 22.83 -3.02
N THR A 427 9.82 22.61 -4.02
CA THR A 427 9.71 23.35 -5.30
C THR A 427 8.57 22.86 -6.18
N GLN A 428 8.23 21.57 -6.11
CA GLN A 428 7.23 20.96 -6.99
C GLN A 428 5.83 20.99 -6.41
N PHE A 429 5.69 20.88 -5.08
CA PHE A 429 4.40 20.82 -4.41
C PHE A 429 4.06 22.17 -3.76
N ASN A 430 2.83 22.64 -3.96
CA ASN A 430 2.35 23.89 -3.37
C ASN A 430 1.85 23.69 -1.93
N PHE A 431 2.77 23.32 -1.04
CA PHE A 431 2.37 23.03 0.34
C PHE A 431 1.89 24.28 1.09
N THR A 432 0.70 24.15 1.69
CA THR A 432 0.28 24.99 2.81
C THR A 432 0.84 24.43 4.11
N PRO A 433 0.90 25.21 5.21
CA PRO A 433 1.26 24.70 6.53
C PRO A 433 0.47 23.44 6.93
N ARG A 434 -0.83 23.43 6.61
CA ARG A 434 -1.70 22.28 6.85
C ARG A 434 -1.31 21.06 6.02
N ASN A 435 -0.91 21.24 4.76
CA ASN A 435 -0.46 20.13 3.93
C ASN A 435 0.85 19.53 4.46
N VAL A 436 1.76 20.36 4.96
CA VAL A 436 2.99 19.89 5.64
C VAL A 436 2.65 19.03 6.86
N GLU A 437 1.80 19.53 7.76
CA GLU A 437 1.36 18.76 8.94
C GLU A 437 0.69 17.43 8.57
N ARG A 438 -0.18 17.45 7.54
CA ARG A 438 -0.83 16.24 7.03
C ARG A 438 0.15 15.24 6.45
N LEU A 439 1.13 15.69 5.65
CA LEU A 439 2.18 14.83 5.10
C LEU A 439 2.98 14.19 6.23
N LEU A 440 3.45 14.98 7.20
CA LEU A 440 4.21 14.48 8.35
C LEU A 440 3.40 13.42 9.14
N ASN A 441 2.12 13.69 9.41
CA ASN A 441 1.24 12.74 10.10
C ASN A 441 1.03 11.46 9.28
N LEU A 442 0.91 11.57 7.96
CA LEU A 442 0.77 10.42 7.08
C LEU A 442 2.05 9.58 7.09
N LEU A 443 3.22 10.21 7.05
CA LEU A 443 4.51 9.54 7.13
C LEU A 443 4.73 8.82 8.47
N GLN A 444 4.30 9.41 9.59
CA GLN A 444 4.33 8.73 10.90
C GLN A 444 3.54 7.41 10.91
N VAL A 445 2.49 7.28 10.09
CA VAL A 445 1.71 6.04 9.97
C VAL A 445 2.33 5.08 8.96
N HIS A 446 2.68 5.58 7.77
CA HIS A 446 3.04 4.73 6.64
C HIS A 446 4.48 4.20 6.72
N LEU A 447 5.44 5.01 7.19
CA LEU A 447 6.85 4.58 7.21
C LEU A 447 7.07 3.38 8.14
N PRO A 448 6.58 3.34 9.39
CA PRO A 448 6.79 2.18 10.26
C PRO A 448 6.17 0.87 9.71
N LEU A 449 5.11 0.98 8.90
CA LEU A 449 4.42 -0.17 8.31
C LEU A 449 5.10 -0.68 7.04
N LEU A 450 5.70 0.22 6.25
CA LEU A 450 6.12 -0.09 4.88
C LEU A 450 7.62 0.07 4.64
N LYS A 451 8.41 0.66 5.54
CA LYS A 451 9.83 0.98 5.31
C LYS A 451 10.69 -0.21 4.87
N GLU A 452 10.33 -1.43 5.26
CA GLU A 452 11.05 -2.64 4.84
C GLU A 452 10.53 -3.21 3.50
N GLU A 453 9.39 -2.75 3.01
CA GLU A 453 8.64 -3.33 1.88
C GLU A 453 8.65 -2.46 0.62
N VAL A 454 8.97 -1.17 0.78
CA VAL A 454 8.99 -0.15 -0.28
C VAL A 454 10.22 0.73 -0.20
N TYR A 455 10.52 1.45 -1.28
CA TYR A 455 11.54 2.49 -1.33
C TYR A 455 11.02 3.75 -0.60
N PRO A 456 11.70 4.23 0.47
CA PRO A 456 11.17 5.32 1.30
C PRO A 456 10.93 6.63 0.55
N GLU A 457 11.82 7.06 -0.33
CA GLU A 457 11.66 8.30 -1.09
C GLU A 457 10.47 8.24 -2.06
N ASP A 458 10.23 7.09 -2.68
CA ASP A 458 9.06 6.88 -3.54
C ASP A 458 7.76 6.94 -2.71
N LEU A 459 7.78 6.39 -1.49
CA LEU A 459 6.65 6.45 -0.57
C LEU A 459 6.36 7.89 -0.13
N ILE A 460 7.40 8.65 0.25
CA ILE A 460 7.26 10.06 0.65
C ILE A 460 6.69 10.89 -0.50
N ALA A 461 7.20 10.70 -1.72
CA ALA A 461 6.71 11.35 -2.92
C ALA A 461 5.25 11.00 -3.23
N LEU A 462 4.88 9.72 -3.13
CA LEU A 462 3.51 9.29 -3.33
C LEU A 462 2.56 9.88 -2.28
N MET A 463 3.00 9.96 -1.01
CA MET A 463 2.23 10.59 0.06
C MET A 463 2.09 12.10 -0.13
N ALA A 464 3.13 12.78 -0.65
CA ALA A 464 3.06 14.18 -1.06
C ALA A 464 2.00 14.37 -2.17
N ILE A 465 2.02 13.54 -3.23
CA ILE A 465 1.01 13.55 -4.29
C ILE A 465 -0.38 13.33 -3.71
N LYS A 466 -0.56 12.36 -2.80
CA LYS A 466 -1.87 12.08 -2.18
C LYS A 466 -2.45 13.26 -1.42
N ILE A 467 -1.61 14.08 -0.79
CA ILE A 467 -2.03 15.27 -0.04
C ILE A 467 -2.30 16.45 -0.97
N ASP A 468 -1.43 16.69 -1.94
CA ASP A 468 -1.50 17.86 -2.82
C ASP A 468 -2.52 17.67 -3.96
N ASN A 469 -2.57 16.47 -4.54
CA ASN A 469 -3.47 16.10 -5.63
C ASN A 469 -4.00 14.64 -5.49
N PRO A 470 -5.09 14.45 -4.71
CA PRO A 470 -5.71 13.14 -4.53
C PRO A 470 -6.20 12.49 -5.83
N GLU A 471 -6.61 13.28 -6.82
CA GLU A 471 -7.06 12.78 -8.13
C GLU A 471 -5.91 12.13 -8.90
N LEU A 472 -4.72 12.75 -8.88
CA LEU A 472 -3.52 12.15 -9.48
C LEU A 472 -3.12 10.84 -8.77
N PHE A 473 -3.22 10.78 -7.44
CA PHE A 473 -2.95 9.54 -6.69
C PHE A 473 -3.86 8.39 -7.17
N VAL A 474 -5.16 8.66 -7.33
CA VAL A 474 -6.12 7.67 -7.87
C VAL A 474 -5.79 7.32 -9.32
N PHE A 475 -5.49 8.33 -10.14
CA PHE A 475 -5.14 8.15 -11.55
C PHE A 475 -3.91 7.24 -11.75
N ILE A 476 -2.87 7.41 -10.92
CA ILE A 476 -1.66 6.55 -10.94
C ILE A 476 -2.05 5.09 -10.68
N TYR A 477 -2.88 4.84 -9.67
CA TYR A 477 -3.32 3.49 -9.33
C TYR A 477 -4.17 2.85 -10.44
N GLU A 478 -5.20 3.56 -10.92
CA GLU A 478 -6.12 3.06 -11.95
C GLU A 478 -5.43 2.84 -13.31
N ASN A 479 -4.37 3.59 -13.60
CA ASN A 479 -3.62 3.52 -14.85
C ASN A 479 -2.24 2.89 -14.67
N SER A 480 -2.05 2.01 -13.68
CA SER A 480 -0.76 1.36 -13.37
C SER A 480 0.00 0.81 -14.59
N ASN A 481 -0.68 0.17 -15.55
CA ASN A 481 -0.06 -0.34 -16.78
C ASN A 481 0.68 0.72 -17.61
N LEU A 482 0.21 1.98 -17.58
CA LEU A 482 0.88 3.11 -18.22
C LEU A 482 2.21 3.42 -17.51
N PHE A 483 2.15 3.61 -16.19
CA PHE A 483 3.28 3.99 -15.36
C PHE A 483 4.35 2.89 -15.25
N LEU A 484 3.93 1.62 -15.32
CA LEU A 484 4.81 0.45 -15.33
C LEU A 484 5.34 0.10 -16.74
N GLY A 485 4.91 0.81 -17.79
CA GLY A 485 5.34 0.56 -19.17
C GLY A 485 4.90 -0.80 -19.72
N MET A 486 3.76 -1.33 -19.28
CA MET A 486 3.25 -2.66 -19.66
C MET A 486 2.34 -2.66 -20.89
N LEU A 487 2.18 -1.52 -21.56
CA LEU A 487 1.33 -1.43 -22.75
C LEU A 487 2.08 -1.96 -23.98
N ASN A 488 1.41 -2.77 -24.80
CA ASN A 488 1.93 -3.22 -26.09
C ASN A 488 2.01 -2.04 -27.08
N LYS A 489 2.84 -2.09 -28.14
CA LYS A 489 3.06 -0.95 -29.07
C LYS A 489 1.77 -0.24 -29.51
N LYS A 490 0.74 -1.01 -29.87
CA LYS A 490 -0.59 -0.48 -30.26
C LYS A 490 -1.34 0.18 -29.09
N GLY A 491 -1.38 -0.46 -27.92
CA GLY A 491 -1.98 0.13 -26.72
C GLY A 491 -1.16 1.29 -26.13
N LEU A 492 0.14 1.35 -26.44
CA LEU A 492 1.06 2.42 -26.05
C LEU A 492 0.73 3.69 -26.82
N GLU A 493 0.47 3.62 -28.13
CA GLU A 493 0.07 4.79 -28.94
C GLU A 493 -1.32 5.33 -28.53
N ASP A 494 -2.32 4.45 -28.40
CA ASP A 494 -3.69 4.85 -28.04
C ASP A 494 -3.78 5.43 -26.62
N LYS A 495 -3.14 4.79 -25.63
CA LYS A 495 -3.18 5.26 -24.24
C LYS A 495 -2.13 6.32 -23.92
N LYS A 496 -0.94 6.37 -24.55
CA LYS A 496 -0.01 7.50 -24.33
C LYS A 496 -0.60 8.78 -24.89
N GLY A 497 -1.25 8.77 -26.06
CA GLY A 497 -1.90 9.99 -26.59
C GLY A 497 -2.98 10.53 -25.64
N PHE A 498 -3.83 9.66 -25.11
CA PHE A 498 -4.87 10.02 -24.15
C PHE A 498 -4.29 10.44 -22.79
N ALA A 499 -3.35 9.65 -22.24
CA ALA A 499 -2.81 9.89 -20.91
C ALA A 499 -1.82 11.05 -20.88
N ASN A 500 -0.96 11.24 -21.89
CA ASN A 500 -0.15 12.44 -22.02
C ASN A 500 -1.06 13.66 -22.18
N GLY A 501 -2.15 13.55 -22.95
CA GLY A 501 -3.15 14.61 -23.03
C GLY A 501 -3.78 14.98 -21.68
N ILE A 502 -4.04 14.00 -20.80
CA ILE A 502 -4.54 14.25 -19.44
C ILE A 502 -3.44 14.78 -18.53
N LEU A 503 -2.25 14.17 -18.55
CA LEU A 503 -1.11 14.57 -17.72
C LEU A 503 -0.67 16.00 -18.05
N GLU A 504 -0.54 16.35 -19.33
CA GLU A 504 -0.17 17.69 -19.79
C GLU A 504 -1.26 18.74 -19.52
N ARG A 505 -2.55 18.37 -19.59
CA ARG A 505 -3.65 19.32 -19.34
C ARG A 505 -3.97 19.52 -17.87
N ASN A 506 -3.94 18.44 -17.08
CA ASN A 506 -4.48 18.43 -15.72
C ASN A 506 -3.38 18.31 -14.65
N PHE A 507 -2.22 17.74 -15.00
CA PHE A 507 -1.17 17.37 -14.04
C PHE A 507 0.24 17.83 -14.46
N GLN A 508 0.34 18.88 -15.30
CA GLN A 508 1.59 19.31 -15.93
C GLN A 508 2.72 19.54 -14.93
N ALA A 509 2.40 20.14 -13.78
CA ALA A 509 3.34 20.44 -12.71
C ALA A 509 3.98 19.18 -12.09
N TYR A 510 3.33 18.02 -12.16
CA TYR A 510 3.83 16.78 -11.56
C TYR A 510 4.66 15.92 -12.53
N ILE A 511 4.68 16.24 -13.83
CA ILE A 511 5.34 15.41 -14.85
C ILE A 511 6.80 15.10 -14.49
N PRO A 512 7.67 16.07 -14.13
CA PRO A 512 9.06 15.77 -13.78
C PRO A 512 9.19 14.78 -12.62
N TRP A 513 8.29 14.88 -11.64
CA TRP A 513 8.28 13.98 -10.48
C TRP A 513 7.76 12.59 -10.84
N LEU A 514 6.74 12.53 -11.71
CA LEU A 514 6.22 11.28 -12.25
C LEU A 514 7.27 10.56 -13.11
N GLU A 515 8.08 11.28 -13.87
CA GLU A 515 9.19 10.69 -14.63
C GLU A 515 10.31 10.15 -13.71
N SER A 516 10.56 10.80 -12.58
CA SER A 516 11.49 10.29 -11.57
C SER A 516 10.98 8.99 -10.90
N LEU A 517 9.72 9.00 -10.47
CA LEU A 517 9.05 7.84 -9.86
C LEU A 517 8.85 6.70 -10.87
N PHE A 518 8.52 7.04 -12.12
CA PHE A 518 8.20 6.13 -13.21
C PHE A 518 9.03 6.45 -14.46
N PRO A 519 10.31 6.05 -14.51
CA PRO A 519 11.22 6.39 -15.62
C PRO A 519 10.76 5.91 -17.00
N LYS A 520 9.95 4.85 -17.04
CA LYS A 520 9.35 4.32 -18.29
C LYS A 520 8.35 5.29 -18.93
N LEU A 521 7.88 6.30 -18.18
CA LEU A 521 7.08 7.41 -18.69
C LEU A 521 7.91 8.33 -19.59
N GLY A 522 9.12 8.71 -19.13
CA GLY A 522 10.04 9.66 -19.79
C GLY A 522 11.04 9.04 -20.77
N GLU A 523 10.69 7.90 -21.39
CA GLU A 523 11.51 7.16 -22.37
C GLU A 523 12.92 6.72 -21.90
N SER A 524 13.20 6.80 -20.60
CA SER A 524 14.48 6.40 -20.04
C SER A 524 14.64 4.89 -20.06
N LYS A 525 15.74 4.38 -20.65
CA LYS A 525 16.13 2.98 -20.52
C LYS A 525 16.63 2.77 -19.10
N VAL A 526 15.91 1.98 -18.32
CA VAL A 526 16.33 1.67 -16.94
C VAL A 526 16.34 0.17 -16.70
N ASP A 527 17.27 -0.25 -15.85
CA ASP A 527 17.43 -1.64 -15.45
C ASP A 527 16.28 -2.07 -14.53
N ASP A 528 15.38 -2.92 -15.06
CA ASP A 528 14.24 -3.46 -14.34
C ASP A 528 14.68 -4.27 -13.09
N GLY A 529 15.84 -4.92 -13.15
CA GLY A 529 16.39 -5.66 -12.02
C GLY A 529 16.70 -4.75 -10.83
N LEU A 530 17.38 -3.63 -11.09
CA LEU A 530 17.74 -2.63 -10.07
C LEU A 530 16.49 -2.01 -9.41
N MET A 531 15.43 -1.79 -10.20
CA MET A 531 14.18 -1.22 -9.71
C MET A 531 13.44 -2.14 -8.75
N SER A 532 13.32 -3.41 -9.11
CA SER A 532 12.68 -4.41 -8.25
C SER A 532 13.51 -4.68 -7.00
N GLY A 533 14.84 -4.69 -7.12
CA GLY A 533 15.76 -4.83 -5.99
C GLY A 533 15.63 -3.76 -4.93
N ASN A 534 15.57 -2.50 -5.36
CA ASN A 534 15.37 -1.35 -4.49
C ASN A 534 13.91 -1.17 -4.04
N LYS A 535 12.99 -2.07 -4.43
CA LYS A 535 11.57 -2.03 -4.06
C LYS A 535 10.87 -0.75 -4.51
N ARG A 536 11.31 -0.17 -5.64
CA ARG A 536 10.78 1.08 -6.16
C ARG A 536 9.33 0.95 -6.63
N ILE A 537 8.59 2.06 -6.66
CA ILE A 537 7.18 2.07 -7.08
C ILE A 537 7.00 1.66 -8.54
N CYS A 538 7.96 1.96 -9.40
CA CYS A 538 7.94 1.56 -10.81
C CYS A 538 8.20 0.06 -11.04
N SER A 539 8.50 -0.73 -10.00
CA SER A 539 8.57 -2.18 -10.10
C SER A 539 7.15 -2.76 -10.04
N PRO A 540 6.73 -3.57 -11.03
CA PRO A 540 5.44 -4.25 -11.00
C PRO A 540 5.20 -5.07 -9.74
N GLU A 541 6.27 -5.65 -9.20
CA GLU A 541 6.25 -6.53 -8.04
C GLU A 541 5.99 -5.76 -6.75
N HIS A 542 6.37 -4.48 -6.68
CA HIS A 542 6.23 -3.65 -5.48
C HIS A 542 5.12 -2.61 -5.59
N PHE A 543 4.68 -2.25 -6.81
CA PHE A 543 3.70 -1.20 -7.08
C PHE A 543 2.48 -1.26 -6.14
N GLN A 544 1.80 -2.42 -6.05
CA GLN A 544 0.60 -2.55 -5.21
C GLN A 544 0.87 -2.28 -3.72
N THR A 545 2.06 -2.63 -3.22
CA THR A 545 2.42 -2.46 -1.81
C THR A 545 2.39 -0.98 -1.39
N TYR A 546 2.72 -0.05 -2.30
CA TYR A 546 2.64 1.40 -2.04
C TYR A 546 1.22 1.90 -1.77
N PHE A 547 0.21 1.20 -2.26
CA PHE A 547 -1.20 1.56 -2.11
C PHE A 547 -1.89 0.77 -0.98
N MET A 548 -1.14 -0.05 -0.24
CA MET A 548 -1.64 -0.92 0.82
C MET A 548 -1.00 -0.55 2.16
N TYR A 549 -1.70 -0.83 3.27
CA TYR A 549 -1.18 -0.60 4.63
C TYR A 549 -0.41 -1.81 5.18
N SER A 550 -0.20 -2.83 4.35
CA SER A 550 0.42 -4.10 4.70
C SER A 550 0.84 -4.84 3.44
N VAL A 551 1.79 -5.76 3.59
CA VAL A 551 2.14 -6.72 2.54
C VAL A 551 0.89 -7.52 2.14
N PRO A 552 0.61 -7.72 0.83
CA PRO A 552 -0.48 -8.58 0.38
C PRO A 552 -0.38 -9.99 0.97
N LEU A 553 -1.52 -10.63 1.28
CA LEU A 553 -1.54 -11.99 1.88
C LEU A 553 -0.79 -13.03 1.06
N SER A 554 -0.77 -12.88 -0.26
CA SER A 554 -0.07 -13.77 -1.19
C SER A 554 1.42 -13.44 -1.36
N LYS A 555 1.95 -12.44 -0.64
CA LYS A 555 3.35 -11.99 -0.75
C LYS A 555 4.11 -12.21 0.55
N ILE A 556 5.41 -12.34 0.42
CA ILE A 556 6.31 -12.56 1.56
C ILE A 556 6.85 -11.21 2.02
N SER A 557 6.72 -10.96 3.32
CA SER A 557 7.30 -9.77 3.96
C SER A 557 8.83 -9.84 4.02
N GLN A 558 9.47 -8.69 3.94
CA GLN A 558 10.90 -8.56 4.12
C GLN A 558 11.37 -9.08 5.49
N LYS A 559 10.57 -8.89 6.53
CA LYS A 559 10.83 -9.43 7.86
C LYS A 559 10.94 -10.95 7.86
N MET A 560 10.07 -11.64 7.13
CA MET A 560 10.08 -13.09 6.99
C MET A 560 11.30 -13.57 6.19
N LEU A 561 11.67 -12.85 5.12
CA LEU A 561 12.91 -13.14 4.37
C LEU A 561 14.16 -12.98 5.24
N ASN A 562 14.26 -11.88 6.01
CA ASN A 562 15.37 -11.64 6.92
C ASN A 562 15.46 -12.75 7.99
N ALA A 563 14.32 -13.17 8.55
CA ALA A 563 14.27 -14.26 9.51
C ALA A 563 14.76 -15.58 8.90
N PHE A 564 14.33 -15.90 7.67
CA PHE A 564 14.80 -17.09 6.95
C PHE A 564 16.31 -17.05 6.69
N TYR A 565 16.85 -15.91 6.26
CA TYR A 565 18.29 -15.77 6.05
C TYR A 565 19.11 -15.85 7.34
N ASN A 566 18.56 -15.41 8.47
CA ASN A 566 19.20 -15.62 9.78
C ASN A 566 19.25 -17.11 10.14
N ILE A 567 18.18 -17.87 9.86
CA ILE A 567 18.16 -19.33 10.08
C ILE A 567 19.19 -20.03 9.19
N LEU A 568 19.38 -19.58 7.94
CA LEU A 568 20.46 -20.09 7.08
C LEU A 568 21.85 -19.94 7.74
N ILE A 569 22.08 -18.88 8.51
CA ILE A 569 23.35 -18.65 9.24
C ILE A 569 23.52 -19.63 10.43
N GLU A 570 22.43 -20.15 11.00
CA GLU A 570 22.48 -21.11 12.10
C GLU A 570 22.74 -22.56 11.62
N ASP A 571 22.61 -22.84 10.31
CA ASP A 571 22.86 -24.14 9.64
C ASP A 571 21.99 -25.32 10.17
N ASP A 572 20.77 -25.02 10.64
CA ASP A 572 19.80 -26.03 11.06
C ASP A 572 18.91 -26.45 9.88
N LEU A 573 19.26 -27.58 9.23
CA LEU A 573 18.55 -28.10 8.05
C LEU A 573 17.07 -28.42 8.29
N GLU A 574 16.69 -28.87 9.49
CA GLU A 574 15.28 -29.13 9.80
C GLU A 574 14.51 -27.81 9.90
N LEU A 575 15.06 -26.82 10.61
CA LEU A 575 14.44 -25.51 10.76
C LEU A 575 14.37 -24.73 9.44
N ILE A 576 15.40 -24.82 8.58
CA ILE A 576 15.39 -24.25 7.23
C ILE A 576 14.23 -24.84 6.42
N ARG A 577 14.09 -26.18 6.44
CA ARG A 577 13.01 -26.88 5.73
C ARG A 577 11.63 -26.47 6.24
N GLU A 578 11.42 -26.49 7.55
CA GLU A 578 10.14 -26.12 8.15
C GLU A 578 9.75 -24.68 7.79
N THR A 579 10.69 -23.74 7.91
CA THR A 579 10.45 -22.32 7.62
C THR A 579 10.20 -22.09 6.13
N TYR A 580 10.99 -22.71 5.25
CA TYR A 580 10.78 -22.62 3.81
C TYR A 580 9.39 -23.16 3.43
N MET A 581 8.99 -24.31 3.97
CA MET A 581 7.66 -24.88 3.72
C MET A 581 6.55 -23.97 4.23
N GLU A 582 6.68 -23.38 5.42
CA GLU A 582 5.73 -22.40 5.96
C GLU A 582 5.56 -21.20 5.01
N MET A 583 6.66 -20.64 4.51
CA MET A 583 6.65 -19.52 3.54
C MET A 583 5.96 -19.91 2.22
N THR A 584 6.18 -21.14 1.74
CA THR A 584 5.52 -21.62 0.51
C THR A 584 4.02 -21.84 0.70
N VAL A 585 3.58 -22.25 1.89
CA VAL A 585 2.16 -22.39 2.23
C VAL A 585 1.49 -21.02 2.36
N SER A 586 2.17 -20.02 2.93
CA SER A 586 1.60 -18.69 3.12
C SER A 586 1.49 -17.89 1.82
N SER A 587 2.47 -18.01 0.92
CA SER A 587 2.63 -17.08 -0.20
C SER A 587 2.79 -17.72 -1.57
N ASN A 588 2.84 -19.06 -1.66
CA ASN A 588 3.15 -19.87 -2.83
C ASN A 588 4.65 -20.00 -3.18
N LEU A 589 5.02 -21.13 -3.80
CA LEU A 589 6.40 -21.50 -4.12
C LEU A 589 7.09 -20.56 -5.12
N SER A 590 6.34 -19.99 -6.06
CA SER A 590 6.88 -19.07 -7.06
C SER A 590 7.29 -17.75 -6.41
N GLU A 591 6.43 -17.18 -5.57
CA GLU A 591 6.71 -15.95 -4.81
C GLU A 591 7.93 -16.11 -3.90
N VAL A 592 7.99 -17.22 -3.14
CA VAL A 592 9.15 -17.54 -2.26
C VAL A 592 10.44 -17.51 -3.05
N ASN A 593 10.52 -18.31 -4.10
CA ASN A 593 11.78 -18.47 -4.83
C ASN A 593 12.19 -17.20 -5.57
N THR A 594 11.22 -16.44 -6.09
CA THR A 594 11.49 -15.17 -6.75
C THR A 594 12.06 -14.15 -5.75
N LYS A 595 11.45 -14.02 -4.58
CA LYS A 595 11.91 -13.12 -3.51
C LYS A 595 13.27 -13.52 -2.95
N LEU A 596 13.52 -14.81 -2.73
CA LEU A 596 14.83 -15.32 -2.31
C LEU A 596 15.90 -15.05 -3.37
N GLY A 597 15.55 -15.16 -4.66
CA GLY A 597 16.45 -14.90 -5.77
C GLY A 597 16.93 -13.45 -5.77
N TRP A 598 16.01 -12.48 -5.74
CA TRP A 598 16.40 -11.07 -5.63
C TRP A 598 17.20 -10.80 -4.37
N TYR A 599 16.70 -11.25 -3.20
CA TYR A 599 17.38 -11.00 -1.93
C TYR A 599 18.83 -11.54 -1.96
N SER A 600 19.06 -12.71 -2.55
CA SER A 600 20.39 -13.32 -2.65
C SER A 600 21.38 -12.47 -3.46
N VAL A 601 20.92 -11.79 -4.51
CA VAL A 601 21.74 -10.92 -5.37
C VAL A 601 22.07 -9.61 -4.65
N TYR A 602 21.12 -9.05 -3.91
CA TYR A 602 21.29 -7.74 -3.27
C TYR A 602 22.00 -7.79 -1.92
N HIS A 603 21.73 -8.80 -1.09
CA HIS A 603 22.27 -8.83 0.27
C HIS A 603 23.73 -9.31 0.36
N LYS A 604 24.35 -9.76 -0.75
CA LYS A 604 25.75 -10.20 -0.87
C LYS A 604 26.28 -11.05 0.30
N ASN A 605 25.41 -11.76 1.01
CA ASN A 605 25.81 -12.70 2.04
C ASN A 605 26.09 -14.04 1.35
N ILE A 606 27.30 -14.14 0.83
CA ILE A 606 27.79 -15.29 0.05
C ILE A 606 27.60 -16.60 0.85
N GLU A 607 27.85 -16.59 2.17
CA GLU A 607 27.72 -17.78 3.01
C GLU A 607 26.27 -18.26 3.09
N SER A 608 25.30 -17.36 3.31
CA SER A 608 23.88 -17.71 3.27
C SER A 608 23.44 -18.19 1.89
N ASN A 609 23.97 -17.61 0.82
CA ASN A 609 23.67 -18.03 -0.55
C ASN A 609 24.18 -19.45 -0.84
N ILE A 610 25.38 -19.81 -0.36
CA ILE A 610 25.93 -21.16 -0.47
C ILE A 610 25.05 -22.16 0.28
N ARG A 611 24.63 -21.82 1.51
CA ARG A 611 23.76 -22.69 2.31
C ARG A 611 22.36 -22.84 1.73
N LEU A 612 21.80 -21.77 1.17
CA LEU A 612 20.55 -21.84 0.44
C LEU A 612 20.67 -22.75 -0.79
N LEU A 613 21.75 -22.61 -1.57
CA LEU A 613 21.98 -23.48 -2.73
C LEU A 613 22.14 -24.94 -2.31
N LYS A 614 22.87 -25.22 -1.22
CA LYS A 614 22.99 -26.55 -0.62
C LYS A 614 21.63 -27.13 -0.24
N PHE A 615 20.82 -26.35 0.49
CA PHE A 615 19.45 -26.75 0.84
C PHE A 615 18.63 -27.10 -0.41
N LEU A 616 18.73 -26.31 -1.48
CA LEU A 616 18.01 -26.57 -2.74
C LEU A 616 18.49 -27.87 -3.42
N PHE A 617 19.78 -28.19 -3.34
CA PHE A 617 20.31 -29.46 -3.85
C PHE A 617 19.79 -30.66 -3.04
N ASP A 618 19.84 -30.55 -1.71
CA ASP A 618 19.48 -31.65 -0.82
C ASP A 618 17.95 -31.91 -0.77
N PHE A 619 17.14 -30.87 -0.98
CA PHE A 619 15.68 -30.95 -0.84
C PHE A 619 14.94 -31.18 -2.16
N PHE A 620 15.46 -30.69 -3.29
CA PHE A 620 14.78 -30.80 -4.59
C PHE A 620 15.52 -31.71 -5.56
N ASP A 621 14.99 -32.93 -5.71
CA ASP A 621 15.47 -33.93 -6.66
C ASP A 621 15.17 -33.50 -8.12
N PRO A 622 16.20 -33.24 -8.96
CA PRO A 622 16.00 -32.88 -10.35
C PRO A 622 15.37 -34.02 -11.18
N MET A 623 15.49 -35.28 -10.78
CA MET A 623 14.91 -36.43 -11.50
C MET A 623 13.39 -36.54 -11.32
N GLN A 624 12.79 -35.90 -10.31
CA GLN A 624 11.34 -35.92 -10.07
C GLN A 624 10.60 -34.77 -10.76
N GLY A 625 11.29 -33.96 -11.56
CA GLY A 625 10.76 -32.75 -12.17
C GLY A 625 10.72 -31.62 -11.15
N THR A 626 11.68 -30.70 -11.24
CA THR A 626 11.69 -29.51 -10.38
C THR A 626 10.72 -28.45 -10.89
N HIS A 627 9.95 -27.84 -9.97
CA HIS A 627 9.17 -26.65 -10.29
C HIS A 627 10.08 -25.56 -10.87
N GLN A 628 9.63 -24.87 -11.93
CA GLN A 628 10.44 -23.90 -12.68
C GLN A 628 11.09 -22.85 -11.77
N SER A 629 10.34 -22.28 -10.82
CA SER A 629 10.87 -21.27 -9.90
C SER A 629 12.02 -21.75 -9.01
N VAL A 630 12.11 -23.05 -8.71
CA VAL A 630 13.24 -23.63 -7.97
C VAL A 630 14.49 -23.64 -8.85
N GLY A 631 14.34 -24.03 -10.11
CA GLY A 631 15.42 -23.98 -11.10
C GLY A 631 15.92 -22.54 -11.32
N ASP A 632 15.01 -21.58 -11.46
CA ASP A 632 15.34 -20.17 -11.64
C ASP A 632 16.12 -19.61 -10.43
N LEU A 633 15.74 -19.99 -9.20
CA LEU A 633 16.46 -19.61 -7.98
C LEU A 633 17.87 -20.24 -7.93
N ARG A 634 18.00 -21.54 -8.22
CA ARG A 634 19.31 -22.20 -8.28
C ARG A 634 20.22 -21.52 -9.29
N GLU A 635 19.73 -21.25 -10.51
CA GLU A 635 20.48 -20.56 -11.55
C GLU A 635 20.92 -19.17 -11.07
N THR A 636 20.03 -18.41 -10.42
CA THR A 636 20.36 -17.09 -9.85
C THR A 636 21.48 -17.17 -8.81
N LEU A 637 21.43 -18.15 -7.91
CA LEU A 637 22.45 -18.39 -6.88
C LEU A 637 23.78 -18.85 -7.50
N MET A 638 23.75 -19.74 -8.49
CA MET A 638 24.97 -20.15 -9.20
C MET A 638 25.61 -18.97 -9.93
N ARG A 639 24.81 -18.12 -10.59
CA ARG A 639 25.28 -16.89 -11.26
C ARG A 639 26.00 -15.96 -10.29
N SER A 640 25.41 -15.71 -9.12
CA SER A 640 26.02 -14.81 -8.14
C SER A 640 27.35 -15.36 -7.61
N LEU A 641 27.44 -16.66 -7.32
CA LEU A 641 28.66 -17.31 -6.86
C LEU A 641 29.78 -17.35 -7.92
N ILE A 642 29.42 -17.46 -9.20
CA ILE A 642 30.38 -17.38 -10.32
C ILE A 642 30.90 -15.95 -10.45
N ALA A 643 30.04 -14.94 -10.33
CA ALA A 643 30.40 -13.52 -10.46
C ALA A 643 31.30 -13.02 -9.32
N ASP A 644 31.10 -13.49 -8.09
CA ASP A 644 31.88 -13.08 -6.90
C ASP A 644 33.25 -13.82 -6.77
N ASP A 645 33.76 -14.47 -7.83
CA ASP A 645 35.02 -15.25 -7.84
C ASP A 645 35.08 -16.46 -6.86
N ARG A 646 33.96 -16.84 -6.25
CA ARG A 646 33.84 -17.99 -5.31
C ARG A 646 33.54 -19.31 -6.02
N ARG A 647 34.01 -19.47 -7.27
CA ARG A 647 33.81 -20.67 -8.09
C ARG A 647 34.24 -21.98 -7.42
N VAL A 648 35.27 -21.93 -6.56
CA VAL A 648 35.78 -23.10 -5.85
C VAL A 648 34.73 -23.69 -4.91
N ASP A 649 33.96 -22.83 -4.23
CA ASP A 649 32.90 -23.28 -3.32
C ASP A 649 31.74 -23.92 -4.10
N LEU A 650 31.38 -23.36 -5.25
CA LEU A 650 30.37 -23.93 -6.13
C LEU A 650 30.79 -25.32 -6.63
N VAL A 651 32.02 -25.45 -7.15
CA VAL A 651 32.57 -26.72 -7.63
C VAL A 651 32.63 -27.76 -6.51
N LYS A 652 33.04 -27.36 -5.31
CA LYS A 652 33.05 -28.23 -4.13
C LYS A 652 31.63 -28.69 -3.76
N LEU A 653 30.68 -27.76 -3.69
CA LEU A 653 29.28 -28.05 -3.36
C LEU A 653 28.67 -29.05 -4.36
N ILE A 654 28.92 -28.85 -5.65
CA ILE A 654 28.50 -29.79 -6.69
C ILE A 654 29.17 -31.14 -6.49
N GLY A 655 30.47 -31.18 -6.20
CA GLY A 655 31.24 -32.39 -5.93
C GLY A 655 30.77 -33.20 -4.71
N GLU A 656 30.05 -32.58 -3.76
CA GLU A 656 29.45 -33.28 -2.61
C GLU A 656 28.14 -34.01 -2.96
N GLN A 657 27.52 -33.72 -4.11
CA GLN A 657 26.20 -34.25 -4.49
C GLN A 657 26.27 -35.61 -5.21
N GLU A 658 26.44 -36.71 -4.47
CA GLU A 658 26.72 -38.05 -5.03
C GLU A 658 25.79 -38.49 -6.18
N ASN A 659 24.49 -38.20 -6.09
CA ASN A 659 23.49 -38.70 -7.05
C ASN A 659 23.18 -37.74 -8.21
N HIS A 660 23.52 -36.46 -8.09
CA HIS A 660 23.07 -35.42 -9.01
C HIS A 660 24.19 -34.47 -9.50
N GLN A 661 25.45 -34.78 -9.14
CA GLN A 661 26.67 -34.12 -9.62
C GLN A 661 26.63 -33.77 -11.10
N LEU A 662 26.25 -34.73 -11.95
CA LEU A 662 26.23 -34.58 -13.41
C LEU A 662 25.27 -33.47 -13.86
N PHE A 663 24.08 -33.41 -13.27
CA PHE A 663 23.06 -32.41 -13.60
C PHE A 663 23.49 -31.01 -13.16
N TYR A 664 23.89 -30.83 -11.90
CA TYR A 664 24.28 -29.52 -11.38
C TYR A 664 25.55 -28.99 -12.04
N ALA A 665 26.51 -29.85 -12.38
CA ALA A 665 27.71 -29.46 -13.13
C ALA A 665 27.36 -28.94 -14.54
N ALA A 666 26.43 -29.62 -15.23
CA ALA A 666 25.96 -29.18 -16.54
C ALA A 666 25.17 -27.86 -16.47
N GLU A 667 24.30 -27.71 -15.46
CA GLU A 667 23.55 -26.47 -15.20
C GLU A 667 24.51 -25.29 -14.98
N ALA A 668 25.48 -25.43 -14.09
CA ALA A 668 26.49 -24.41 -13.79
C ALA A 668 27.38 -24.08 -15.00
N TYR A 669 27.74 -25.08 -15.83
CA TYR A 669 28.54 -24.86 -17.03
C TYR A 669 27.83 -23.96 -18.04
N ARG A 670 26.53 -24.21 -18.28
CA ARG A 670 25.71 -23.43 -19.21
C ARG A 670 25.64 -21.95 -18.83
N ILE A 671 25.66 -21.68 -17.53
CA ILE A 671 25.52 -20.35 -16.93
C ILE A 671 26.83 -19.56 -16.95
N SER A 672 27.98 -20.25 -16.93
CA SER A 672 29.31 -19.63 -16.83
C SER A 672 29.71 -18.89 -18.12
N ASP A 673 30.45 -17.78 -18.00
CA ASP A 673 30.98 -17.03 -19.15
C ASP A 673 32.02 -17.84 -19.94
N SER A 674 32.12 -17.57 -21.25
CA SER A 674 33.11 -18.17 -22.14
C SER A 674 34.53 -17.78 -21.73
N GLY A 675 35.38 -18.78 -21.42
CA GLY A 675 36.80 -18.58 -21.05
C GLY A 675 37.10 -18.62 -19.55
N SER A 676 36.09 -18.84 -18.68
CA SER A 676 36.32 -18.97 -17.23
C SER A 676 37.02 -20.29 -16.86
N LYS A 677 37.97 -20.25 -15.91
CA LYS A 677 38.60 -21.46 -15.33
C LYS A 677 37.58 -22.40 -14.64
N CYS A 678 36.41 -21.86 -14.27
CA CYS A 678 35.26 -22.62 -13.76
C CYS A 678 34.75 -23.64 -14.80
N LYS A 679 34.69 -23.26 -16.09
CA LYS A 679 34.17 -24.14 -17.14
C LYS A 679 35.00 -25.41 -17.31
N SER A 680 36.33 -25.33 -17.26
CA SER A 680 37.18 -26.52 -17.38
C SER A 680 36.95 -27.49 -16.21
N GLU A 681 36.87 -26.97 -14.98
CA GLU A 681 36.64 -27.80 -13.78
C GLU A 681 35.26 -28.46 -13.80
N LEU A 682 34.22 -27.74 -14.28
CA LEU A 682 32.88 -28.30 -14.46
C LEU A 682 32.81 -29.34 -15.58
N LEU A 683 33.51 -29.11 -16.71
CA LEU A 683 33.61 -30.09 -17.80
C LEU A 683 34.30 -31.37 -17.35
N ASP A 684 35.33 -31.28 -16.51
CA ASP A 684 36.01 -32.46 -15.96
C ASP A 684 35.08 -33.29 -15.06
N ILE A 685 34.23 -32.62 -14.25
CA ILE A 685 33.18 -33.29 -13.46
C ILE A 685 32.16 -33.97 -14.37
N VAL A 686 31.65 -33.26 -15.39
CA VAL A 686 30.69 -33.83 -16.35
C VAL A 686 31.32 -35.05 -17.03
N ASN A 687 32.54 -34.94 -17.55
CA ASN A 687 33.19 -36.03 -18.29
C ASN A 687 33.50 -37.25 -17.41
N SER A 688 33.97 -37.06 -16.17
CA SER A 688 34.31 -38.16 -15.26
C SER A 688 33.09 -38.92 -14.73
N ARG A 689 31.92 -38.28 -14.72
CA ARG A 689 30.66 -38.86 -14.21
C ARG A 689 29.65 -39.21 -15.30
N PHE A 690 29.94 -38.88 -16.56
CA PHE A 690 29.02 -39.12 -17.66
C PHE A 690 28.81 -40.62 -17.88
N ASP A 691 27.55 -41.04 -17.82
CA ASP A 691 27.12 -42.39 -18.14
C ASP A 691 25.70 -42.36 -18.73
N PHE A 692 25.49 -43.09 -19.82
CA PHE A 692 24.22 -43.09 -20.54
C PHE A 692 23.05 -43.69 -19.75
N PHE A 693 23.31 -44.61 -18.81
CA PHE A 693 22.27 -45.15 -17.94
C PHE A 693 21.86 -44.13 -16.87
N ILE A 694 22.81 -43.34 -16.35
CA ILE A 694 22.50 -42.21 -15.48
C ILE A 694 21.72 -41.12 -16.23
N LEU A 695 22.11 -40.83 -17.48
CA LEU A 695 21.44 -39.85 -18.33
C LEU A 695 19.94 -40.18 -18.53
N GLY A 696 19.62 -41.47 -18.71
CA GLY A 696 18.25 -41.96 -18.89
C GLY A 696 17.34 -41.86 -17.66
N LYS A 697 17.88 -41.48 -16.51
CA LYS A 697 17.09 -41.19 -15.31
C LYS A 697 16.54 -39.76 -15.29
N TYR A 698 17.04 -38.88 -16.15
CA TYR A 698 16.59 -37.49 -16.26
C TYR A 698 15.49 -37.34 -17.31
N GLY A 699 14.66 -36.30 -17.18
CA GLY A 699 13.69 -35.95 -18.21
C GLY A 699 14.37 -35.54 -19.53
N PRO A 700 13.69 -35.63 -20.69
CA PRO A 700 14.30 -35.39 -22.00
C PRO A 700 15.02 -34.04 -22.12
N LYS A 701 14.48 -32.97 -21.53
CA LYS A 701 15.07 -31.63 -21.55
C LYS A 701 16.41 -31.57 -20.80
N ASP A 702 16.45 -32.14 -19.60
CA ASP A 702 17.63 -32.12 -18.72
C ASP A 702 18.72 -33.04 -19.24
N ALA A 703 18.32 -34.22 -19.74
CA ALA A 703 19.23 -35.14 -20.41
C ALA A 703 19.86 -34.51 -21.66
N SER A 704 19.06 -33.81 -22.48
CA SER A 704 19.57 -33.08 -23.65
C SER A 704 20.54 -31.98 -23.23
N MET A 705 20.24 -31.22 -22.17
CA MET A 705 21.16 -30.21 -21.62
C MET A 705 22.51 -30.82 -21.21
N ILE A 706 22.49 -31.89 -20.40
CA ILE A 706 23.70 -32.59 -19.93
C ILE A 706 24.50 -33.11 -21.13
N PHE A 707 23.83 -33.75 -22.08
CA PHE A 707 24.47 -34.29 -23.28
C PHE A 707 25.15 -33.19 -24.10
N ASN A 708 24.47 -32.08 -24.34
CA ASN A 708 25.00 -30.93 -25.08
C ASN A 708 26.20 -30.29 -24.35
N VAL A 709 26.20 -30.25 -23.02
CA VAL A 709 27.37 -29.79 -22.25
C VAL A 709 28.54 -30.74 -22.45
N TRP A 710 28.31 -32.05 -22.34
CA TRP A 710 29.34 -33.08 -22.52
C TRP A 710 29.98 -33.04 -23.92
N LEU A 711 29.22 -32.69 -24.98
CA LEU A 711 29.77 -32.52 -26.33
C LEU A 711 30.91 -31.50 -26.41
N ASN A 712 30.89 -30.46 -25.57
CA ASN A 712 31.95 -29.44 -25.56
C ASN A 712 33.28 -29.98 -25.01
N VAL A 713 33.28 -31.13 -24.32
CA VAL A 713 34.51 -31.80 -23.88
C VAL A 713 35.36 -32.22 -25.08
N ASP A 714 34.72 -32.72 -26.14
CA ASP A 714 35.39 -33.23 -27.36
C ASP A 714 36.06 -32.11 -28.15
N GLU A 715 35.42 -30.95 -28.23
CA GLU A 715 35.87 -29.82 -29.04
C GLU A 715 37.02 -29.03 -28.39
N HIS A 716 37.25 -29.19 -27.09
CA HIS A 716 38.25 -28.40 -26.36
C HIS A 716 39.40 -29.23 -25.78
N ASN A 717 39.14 -30.46 -25.31
CA ASN A 717 40.14 -31.23 -24.55
C ASN A 717 40.58 -32.53 -25.24
N HIS A 718 39.68 -33.27 -25.89
CA HIS A 718 39.99 -34.59 -26.46
C HIS A 718 39.18 -34.91 -27.73
N PRO A 719 39.63 -34.48 -28.91
CA PRO A 719 38.92 -34.73 -30.18
C PRO A 719 38.68 -36.23 -30.43
N GLY A 720 37.40 -36.62 -30.61
CA GLY A 720 36.98 -37.99 -30.89
C GLY A 720 36.78 -38.89 -29.66
N GLN A 721 36.91 -38.37 -28.43
CA GLN A 721 36.56 -39.09 -27.21
C GLN A 721 35.06 -39.38 -27.13
N VAL A 722 34.22 -38.39 -27.45
CA VAL A 722 32.75 -38.54 -27.43
C VAL A 722 32.30 -39.71 -28.31
N ARG A 723 32.80 -39.74 -29.55
CA ARG A 723 32.45 -40.80 -30.51
C ARG A 723 32.93 -42.18 -30.04
N LYS A 724 34.09 -42.28 -29.39
CA LYS A 724 34.59 -43.54 -28.81
C LYS A 724 33.70 -44.02 -27.67
N THR A 725 33.36 -43.13 -26.72
CA THR A 725 32.50 -43.46 -25.58
C THR A 725 31.10 -43.87 -26.04
N VAL A 726 30.50 -43.15 -26.99
CA VAL A 726 29.22 -43.52 -27.61
C VAL A 726 29.33 -44.88 -28.31
N ALA A 727 30.39 -45.11 -29.10
CA ALA A 727 30.62 -46.36 -29.81
C ALA A 727 30.72 -47.57 -28.87
N GLU A 728 31.42 -47.43 -27.74
CA GLU A 728 31.53 -48.49 -26.73
C GLU A 728 30.20 -48.81 -26.07
N TRP A 729 29.34 -47.80 -25.88
CA TRP A 729 28.03 -48.00 -25.30
C TRP A 729 27.04 -48.65 -26.29
N VAL A 730 26.95 -48.17 -27.54
CA VAL A 730 26.05 -48.76 -28.55
C VAL A 730 26.48 -50.17 -28.99
N ARG A 731 27.71 -50.60 -28.68
CA ARG A 731 28.09 -52.02 -28.81
C ARG A 731 27.31 -52.93 -27.85
N LYS A 732 26.89 -52.40 -26.70
CA LYS A 732 26.19 -53.15 -25.63
C LYS A 732 24.69 -52.87 -25.57
N HIS A 733 24.22 -51.80 -26.21
CA HIS A 733 22.84 -51.33 -26.17
C HIS A 733 22.34 -50.90 -27.54
N ASP A 734 21.02 -50.84 -27.71
CA ASP A 734 20.41 -50.35 -28.95
C ASP A 734 20.66 -48.85 -29.11
N VAL A 735 20.98 -48.42 -30.33
CA VAL A 735 21.19 -47.02 -30.69
C VAL A 735 19.99 -46.17 -30.29
N TRP A 736 18.76 -46.70 -30.37
CA TRP A 736 17.49 -46.04 -30.03
C TRP A 736 17.49 -45.35 -28.67
N GLN A 737 18.14 -45.96 -27.67
CA GLN A 737 18.15 -45.47 -26.28
C GLN A 737 18.95 -44.16 -26.11
N ILE A 738 19.77 -43.77 -27.09
CA ILE A 738 20.44 -42.46 -27.12
C ILE A 738 19.61 -41.40 -27.86
N PHE A 739 18.68 -41.79 -28.73
CA PHE A 739 17.94 -40.85 -29.59
C PHE A 739 16.92 -40.00 -28.83
N ASP A 740 16.37 -40.53 -27.75
CA ASP A 740 15.42 -39.83 -26.89
C ASP A 740 16.00 -38.51 -26.34
N TYR A 741 17.34 -38.42 -26.21
CA TYR A 741 18.04 -37.21 -25.74
C TYR A 741 18.26 -36.15 -26.84
N PHE A 742 18.22 -36.55 -28.10
CA PHE A 742 18.34 -35.66 -29.27
C PHE A 742 16.98 -35.22 -29.83
N TYR A 743 15.89 -35.81 -29.32
CA TYR A 743 14.53 -35.67 -29.86
C TYR A 743 13.89 -34.30 -29.60
N SER A 744 14.30 -33.57 -28.56
CA SER A 744 13.62 -32.35 -28.11
C SER A 744 13.65 -31.18 -29.09
N GLU A 745 14.50 -31.21 -30.13
CA GLU A 745 14.68 -30.09 -31.05
C GLU A 745 13.87 -30.19 -32.36
N ILE A 746 13.15 -31.30 -32.62
CA ILE A 746 12.56 -31.54 -33.95
C ILE A 746 11.08 -31.94 -33.89
N ASP A 747 10.20 -31.08 -34.41
CA ASP A 747 8.80 -31.41 -34.69
C ASP A 747 8.67 -32.23 -35.97
N PHE A 748 8.82 -33.55 -35.85
CA PHE A 748 8.74 -34.47 -36.99
C PHE A 748 7.36 -34.55 -37.66
N LYS A 749 6.28 -34.04 -37.02
CA LYS A 749 4.95 -33.99 -37.66
C LYS A 749 4.91 -32.95 -38.78
N ASN A 750 5.78 -31.94 -38.71
CA ASN A 750 5.92 -30.86 -39.70
C ASN A 750 7.33 -30.77 -40.34
N ALA A 751 8.25 -31.67 -40.00
CA ALA A 751 9.63 -31.62 -40.49
C ALA A 751 9.71 -31.86 -42.00
N GLU A 752 10.31 -30.90 -42.73
CA GLU A 752 10.69 -31.09 -44.12
C GLU A 752 11.82 -32.13 -44.27
N SER A 753 12.01 -32.65 -45.49
CA SER A 753 13.04 -33.67 -45.76
C SER A 753 14.46 -33.22 -45.41
N LEU A 754 14.74 -31.92 -45.56
CA LEU A 754 16.02 -31.33 -45.15
C LEU A 754 16.26 -31.43 -43.64
N HIS A 755 15.22 -31.31 -42.81
CA HIS A 755 15.36 -31.41 -41.35
C HIS A 755 15.77 -32.82 -40.91
N ILE A 756 15.14 -33.84 -41.48
CA ILE A 756 15.46 -35.25 -41.19
C ILE A 756 16.86 -35.60 -41.68
N PHE A 757 17.22 -35.10 -42.88
CA PHE A 757 18.55 -35.25 -43.45
C PHE A 757 19.64 -34.64 -42.58
N VAL A 758 19.48 -33.36 -42.21
CA VAL A 758 20.43 -32.64 -41.34
C VAL A 758 20.51 -33.32 -39.97
N PHE A 759 19.38 -33.74 -39.40
CA PHE A 759 19.38 -34.49 -38.15
C PHE A 759 20.19 -35.78 -38.23
N TYR A 760 19.92 -36.62 -39.23
CA TYR A 760 20.64 -37.87 -39.42
C TYR A 760 22.15 -37.66 -39.58
N SER A 761 22.54 -36.67 -40.38
CA SER A 761 23.96 -36.35 -40.58
C SER A 761 24.66 -35.89 -39.27
N LYS A 762 23.97 -35.14 -38.40
CA LYS A 762 24.50 -34.75 -37.08
C LYS A 762 24.74 -35.96 -36.18
N ILE A 763 23.84 -36.94 -36.21
CA ILE A 763 23.94 -38.15 -35.39
C ILE A 763 25.18 -38.97 -35.77
N LEU A 764 25.53 -39.03 -37.06
CA LEU A 764 26.72 -39.76 -37.54
C LEU A 764 28.04 -39.23 -36.97
N LYS A 765 28.07 -37.96 -36.50
CA LYS A 765 29.21 -37.39 -35.76
C LYS A 765 29.51 -38.18 -34.48
N PHE A 766 28.47 -38.73 -33.85
CA PHE A 766 28.56 -39.35 -32.52
C PHE A 766 28.38 -40.86 -32.55
N ILE A 767 27.48 -41.37 -33.39
CA ILE A 767 27.15 -42.79 -33.47
C ILE A 767 27.80 -43.40 -34.72
N PRO A 768 28.54 -44.52 -34.59
CA PRO A 768 29.06 -45.26 -35.74
C PRO A 768 27.95 -45.74 -36.69
N ALA A 769 28.18 -45.62 -38.00
CA ALA A 769 27.19 -45.96 -39.02
C ALA A 769 26.78 -47.45 -38.99
N ASP A 770 27.70 -48.34 -38.65
CA ASP A 770 27.50 -49.78 -38.50
C ASP A 770 26.56 -50.11 -37.33
N ALA A 771 26.65 -49.37 -36.23
CA ALA A 771 25.73 -49.52 -35.10
C ALA A 771 24.29 -49.09 -35.48
N ILE A 772 24.16 -47.99 -36.23
CA ILE A 772 22.86 -47.54 -36.75
C ILE A 772 22.28 -48.58 -37.70
N GLU A 773 23.09 -49.10 -38.63
CA GLU A 773 22.65 -50.09 -39.61
C GLU A 773 22.18 -51.39 -38.95
N ARG A 774 22.91 -51.89 -37.94
CA ARG A 774 22.51 -53.06 -37.14
C ARG A 774 21.08 -52.92 -36.62
N ASP A 775 20.78 -51.79 -35.99
CA ASP A 775 19.50 -51.61 -35.31
C ASP A 775 18.39 -51.23 -36.27
N VAL A 776 18.67 -50.40 -37.28
CA VAL A 776 17.72 -50.09 -38.37
C VAL A 776 17.27 -51.37 -39.07
N ASN A 777 18.18 -52.29 -39.34
CA ASN A 777 17.83 -53.60 -39.92
C ASN A 777 16.96 -54.44 -38.98
N ALA A 778 17.14 -54.33 -37.66
CA ALA A 778 16.30 -55.02 -36.67
C ALA A 778 14.90 -54.40 -36.53
N PHE A 779 14.75 -53.08 -36.73
CA PHE A 779 13.46 -52.38 -36.65
C PHE A 779 12.64 -52.47 -37.94
N GLY A 780 13.31 -52.49 -39.10
CA GLY A 780 12.69 -52.45 -40.42
C GLY A 780 13.02 -51.16 -41.16
N LYS A 781 13.39 -51.29 -42.44
CA LYS A 781 13.70 -50.16 -43.32
C LYS A 781 12.44 -49.41 -43.69
N ILE A 782 12.49 -48.09 -43.64
CA ILE A 782 11.42 -47.21 -44.08
C ILE A 782 11.89 -46.46 -45.31
N GLU A 783 11.28 -46.79 -46.45
CA GLU A 783 11.70 -46.31 -47.76
C GLU A 783 10.78 -45.21 -48.30
N SER A 784 9.63 -44.94 -47.64
CA SER A 784 8.65 -43.97 -48.13
C SER A 784 8.19 -42.96 -47.07
N LYS A 785 7.96 -41.72 -47.50
CA LYS A 785 7.39 -40.65 -46.65
C LYS A 785 6.00 -40.98 -46.12
N ASN A 786 5.21 -41.73 -46.90
CA ASN A 786 3.85 -42.13 -46.50
C ASN A 786 3.87 -43.14 -45.36
N GLU A 787 4.81 -44.08 -45.40
CA GLU A 787 5.05 -45.06 -44.33
C GLU A 787 5.56 -44.38 -43.05
N LEU A 788 6.50 -43.44 -43.18
CA LEU A 788 6.96 -42.61 -42.06
C LEU A 788 5.79 -41.84 -41.41
N LYS A 789 4.96 -41.14 -42.19
CA LYS A 789 3.80 -40.38 -41.67
C LYS A 789 2.81 -41.26 -40.90
N LYS A 790 2.59 -42.50 -41.36
CA LYS A 790 1.72 -43.46 -40.69
C LYS A 790 2.28 -43.87 -39.32
N LEU A 791 3.59 -44.10 -39.21
CA LEU A 791 4.25 -44.48 -37.96
C LEU A 791 4.44 -43.30 -36.98
N LEU A 792 4.54 -42.08 -37.49
CA LEU A 792 4.56 -40.86 -36.66
C LEU A 792 3.22 -40.57 -35.98
N SER A 793 2.12 -41.13 -36.48
CA SER A 793 0.77 -40.95 -35.90
C SER A 793 0.48 -41.83 -34.68
N SER A 794 1.32 -42.83 -34.39
CA SER A 794 1.10 -43.79 -33.30
C SER A 794 1.87 -43.47 -32.01
N ASP A 795 2.64 -42.37 -31.95
CA ASP A 795 3.51 -41.83 -30.86
C ASP A 795 4.55 -42.81 -30.24
N VAL A 796 4.33 -44.12 -30.25
CA VAL A 796 5.14 -45.13 -29.53
C VAL A 796 6.48 -45.46 -30.22
N GLN A 797 6.65 -45.15 -31.52
CA GLN A 797 7.86 -45.53 -32.28
C GLN A 797 8.39 -44.42 -33.21
N ALA A 798 7.95 -43.18 -33.01
CA ALA A 798 8.26 -42.05 -33.89
C ALA A 798 9.77 -41.89 -34.16
N MET A 799 10.60 -41.99 -33.12
CA MET A 799 12.06 -41.83 -33.23
C MET A 799 12.74 -42.95 -34.04
N LYS A 800 12.33 -44.20 -33.81
CA LYS A 800 12.84 -45.34 -34.55
C LYS A 800 12.52 -45.22 -36.03
N ALA A 801 11.30 -44.75 -36.34
CA ALA A 801 10.86 -44.50 -37.69
C ALA A 801 11.64 -43.36 -38.36
N CYS A 802 11.86 -42.24 -37.66
CA CYS A 802 12.64 -41.11 -38.17
C CYS A 802 14.10 -41.48 -38.48
N LEU A 803 14.77 -42.18 -37.57
CA LEU A 803 16.15 -42.61 -37.80
C LEU A 803 16.23 -43.68 -38.90
N SER A 804 15.31 -44.65 -38.94
CA SER A 804 15.27 -45.65 -40.02
C SER A 804 15.07 -44.99 -41.39
N PHE A 805 14.13 -44.06 -41.48
CA PHE A 805 13.93 -43.27 -42.71
C PHE A 805 15.15 -42.41 -43.05
N GLY A 806 15.75 -41.74 -42.06
CA GLY A 806 16.98 -40.96 -42.23
C GLY A 806 18.14 -41.81 -42.75
N HIS A 807 18.39 -42.97 -42.14
CA HIS A 807 19.45 -43.89 -42.56
C HIS A 807 19.24 -44.44 -43.98
N THR A 808 17.98 -44.68 -44.35
CA THR A 808 17.61 -45.23 -45.65
C THR A 808 17.71 -44.18 -46.75
N MET A 809 17.12 -42.99 -46.52
CA MET A 809 16.91 -41.99 -47.57
C MET A 809 17.98 -40.90 -47.63
N SER A 810 18.80 -40.70 -46.59
CA SER A 810 19.72 -39.56 -46.56
C SER A 810 20.80 -39.62 -47.65
N TYR A 811 21.31 -40.81 -48.00
CA TYR A 811 22.34 -40.91 -49.04
C TYR A 811 21.77 -40.58 -50.42
N ASP A 812 20.58 -41.09 -50.74
CA ASP A 812 19.89 -40.79 -52.00
C ASP A 812 19.51 -39.31 -52.07
N TYR A 813 19.00 -38.76 -50.97
CA TYR A 813 18.68 -37.33 -50.87
C TYR A 813 19.94 -36.45 -50.99
N ALA A 814 21.07 -36.87 -50.41
CA ALA A 814 22.34 -36.17 -50.58
C ALA A 814 22.81 -36.19 -52.04
N ALA A 815 22.67 -37.33 -52.73
CA ALA A 815 23.05 -37.45 -54.14
C ALA A 815 22.17 -36.60 -55.06
N GLU A 816 20.85 -36.54 -54.79
CA GLU A 816 19.89 -35.68 -55.47
C GLU A 816 20.22 -34.21 -55.23
N ARG A 817 20.39 -33.79 -53.97
CA ARG A 817 20.72 -32.41 -53.64
C ARG A 817 22.08 -32.00 -54.19
N LEU A 818 23.06 -32.88 -54.14
CA LEU A 818 24.38 -32.64 -54.72
C LEU A 818 24.29 -32.44 -56.24
N TYR A 819 23.45 -33.22 -56.93
CA TYR A 819 23.17 -33.04 -58.35
C TYR A 819 22.54 -31.66 -58.62
N ASP A 820 21.55 -31.26 -57.82
CA ASP A 820 20.96 -29.92 -57.93
C ASP A 820 22.05 -28.83 -57.79
N MET A 821 23.01 -28.99 -56.85
CA MET A 821 24.13 -28.04 -56.68
C MET A 821 25.14 -28.02 -57.81
N GLU A 822 25.34 -29.15 -58.46
CA GLU A 822 26.20 -29.24 -59.64
C GLU A 822 25.52 -28.60 -60.87
N SER A 823 24.18 -28.54 -60.90
CA SER A 823 23.39 -28.16 -62.10
C SER A 823 22.83 -26.73 -62.10
N ASP A 824 22.64 -26.10 -60.93
CA ASP A 824 22.03 -24.77 -60.80
C ASP A 824 22.94 -23.80 -60.02
N SER A 825 23.29 -22.66 -60.63
CA SER A 825 24.13 -21.63 -59.99
C SER A 825 23.39 -20.80 -58.93
N ASP A 826 22.05 -20.73 -58.99
CA ASP A 826 21.21 -19.85 -58.17
C ASP A 826 20.48 -20.58 -57.02
N ALA A 827 20.70 -21.89 -56.85
CA ALA A 827 20.04 -22.65 -55.79
C ALA A 827 20.45 -22.17 -54.38
N ASP A 828 19.48 -22.12 -53.46
CA ASP A 828 19.64 -21.55 -52.11
C ASP A 828 20.43 -22.51 -51.20
N TRP A 829 21.73 -22.26 -51.09
CA TRP A 829 22.67 -23.13 -50.38
C TRP A 829 22.62 -22.92 -48.88
N ASN A 830 21.68 -23.58 -48.21
CA ASN A 830 21.66 -23.59 -46.75
C ASN A 830 23.00 -24.18 -46.22
N PRO A 831 23.78 -23.45 -45.40
CA PRO A 831 25.05 -23.95 -44.83
C PRO A 831 24.90 -25.29 -44.08
N LYS A 832 23.69 -25.57 -43.57
CA LYS A 832 23.36 -26.84 -42.92
C LYS A 832 23.33 -28.02 -43.90
N LEU A 833 22.92 -27.80 -45.16
CA LEU A 833 22.92 -28.82 -46.21
C LEU A 833 24.36 -29.23 -46.57
N ILE A 834 25.23 -28.24 -46.78
CA ILE A 834 26.66 -28.45 -47.06
C ILE A 834 27.32 -29.25 -45.94
N SER A 835 27.12 -28.82 -44.69
CA SER A 835 27.66 -29.51 -43.51
C SER A 835 27.15 -30.95 -43.40
N ALA A 836 25.87 -31.17 -43.73
CA ALA A 836 25.26 -32.50 -43.70
C ALA A 836 25.87 -33.45 -44.75
N ILE A 837 26.11 -32.97 -45.97
CA ILE A 837 26.79 -33.75 -47.04
C ILE A 837 28.22 -34.08 -46.61
N GLU A 838 28.95 -33.11 -46.04
CA GLU A 838 30.31 -33.32 -45.52
C GLU A 838 30.35 -34.38 -44.42
N TRP A 839 29.41 -34.34 -43.47
CA TRP A 839 29.34 -35.32 -42.41
C TRP A 839 29.02 -36.72 -42.93
N LEU A 840 28.13 -36.84 -43.92
CA LEU A 840 27.88 -38.13 -44.57
C LEU A 840 29.14 -38.68 -45.23
N CYS A 841 29.87 -37.86 -45.99
CA CYS A 841 31.12 -38.27 -46.63
C CYS A 841 32.22 -38.66 -45.63
N THR A 842 32.16 -38.12 -44.40
CA THR A 842 33.20 -38.32 -43.37
C THR A 842 32.88 -39.48 -42.44
N TYR A 843 31.61 -39.68 -42.11
CA TYR A 843 31.18 -40.56 -41.01
C TYR A 843 30.12 -41.60 -41.40
N GLY A 844 29.60 -41.54 -42.62
CA GLY A 844 28.59 -42.47 -43.11
C GLY A 844 29.15 -43.86 -43.47
N ASP A 845 28.26 -44.70 -43.98
CA ASP A 845 28.59 -46.05 -44.43
C ASP A 845 29.63 -46.00 -45.55
N GLN A 846 30.69 -46.81 -45.43
CA GLN A 846 31.80 -46.76 -46.37
C GLN A 846 31.36 -47.04 -47.80
N THR A 847 30.41 -47.96 -47.99
CA THR A 847 29.96 -48.38 -49.32
C THR A 847 29.08 -47.30 -49.96
N LYS A 848 28.12 -46.76 -49.22
CA LYS A 848 27.20 -45.71 -49.69
C LYS A 848 27.87 -44.34 -49.86
N THR A 849 28.98 -44.09 -49.18
CA THR A 849 29.65 -42.77 -49.19
C THR A 849 30.73 -42.63 -50.25
N VAL A 850 31.25 -43.72 -50.86
CA VAL A 850 32.31 -43.62 -51.89
C VAL A 850 31.89 -42.68 -53.01
N GLU A 851 30.75 -42.94 -53.63
CA GLU A 851 30.25 -42.17 -54.78
C GLU A 851 29.91 -40.72 -54.39
N LEU A 852 29.24 -40.54 -53.25
CA LEU A 852 28.89 -39.22 -52.73
C LEU A 852 30.14 -38.37 -52.45
N LYS A 853 31.19 -38.98 -51.89
CA LYS A 853 32.46 -38.33 -51.56
C LYS A 853 33.25 -37.94 -52.81
N GLU A 854 33.26 -38.78 -53.83
CA GLU A 854 33.87 -38.48 -55.13
C GLU A 854 33.17 -37.31 -55.84
N ARG A 855 31.83 -37.31 -55.87
CA ARG A 855 31.05 -36.19 -56.44
C ARG A 855 31.26 -34.90 -55.64
N TRP A 856 31.19 -34.97 -54.31
CA TRP A 856 31.38 -33.81 -53.44
C TRP A 856 32.78 -33.20 -53.58
N SER A 857 33.81 -34.04 -53.72
CA SER A 857 35.19 -33.57 -53.95
C SER A 857 35.32 -32.85 -55.29
N ARG A 858 34.74 -33.41 -56.36
CA ARG A 858 34.69 -32.76 -57.68
C ARG A 858 33.96 -31.42 -57.66
N TYR A 859 32.82 -31.36 -56.97
CA TYR A 859 32.07 -30.12 -56.78
C TYR A 859 32.91 -29.06 -56.06
N LYS A 860 33.57 -29.42 -54.96
CA LYS A 860 34.48 -28.52 -54.21
C LYS A 860 35.61 -27.99 -55.09
N GLU A 861 36.24 -28.85 -55.89
CA GLU A 861 37.29 -28.44 -56.82
C GLU A 861 36.78 -27.50 -57.92
N SER A 862 35.58 -27.73 -58.45
CA SER A 862 34.93 -26.86 -59.44
C SER A 862 34.62 -25.47 -58.86
N ARG A 863 34.04 -25.42 -57.67
CA ARG A 863 33.66 -24.17 -56.99
C ARG A 863 34.88 -23.36 -56.52
N ASN A 864 35.93 -24.03 -56.04
CA ASN A 864 37.19 -23.38 -55.68
C ASN A 864 37.89 -22.77 -56.91
N LYS A 865 37.79 -23.42 -58.08
CA LYS A 865 38.26 -22.84 -59.35
C LYS A 865 37.45 -21.61 -59.74
N GLU A 866 36.11 -21.65 -59.64
CA GLU A 866 35.26 -20.47 -59.90
C GLU A 866 35.56 -19.30 -58.94
N LEU A 867 35.78 -19.56 -57.65
CA LEU A 867 36.13 -18.53 -56.66
C LEU A 867 37.54 -17.94 -56.84
N SER A 868 38.49 -18.72 -57.38
CA SER A 868 39.81 -18.20 -57.77
C SER A 868 39.77 -17.34 -59.04
N ILE A 869 38.82 -17.60 -59.95
CA ILE A 869 38.62 -16.83 -61.20
C ILE A 869 37.86 -15.51 -60.93
N VAL A 870 37.15 -15.40 -59.81
CA VAL A 870 36.42 -14.18 -59.40
C VAL A 870 37.27 -13.24 -58.50
N ASN A 871 38.39 -13.73 -57.93
CA ASN A 871 39.33 -12.94 -57.11
C ASN A 871 40.62 -12.52 -57.86
N GLU A 872 40.81 -12.95 -59.11
CA GLU A 872 41.72 -12.34 -60.10
C GLU A 872 40.95 -11.33 -60.95
#